data_AF-A0A914GT35-F1
#
_entry.id   AF-A0A914GT35-F1
#
_cell.length_a   1.000
_cell.length_b   1.000
_cell.length_c   1.000
_cell.angle_alpha   90.00
_cell.angle_beta   90.00
_cell.angle_gamma   90.00
#
_symmetry.space_group_name_H-M   'P 1'
#
loop_
_entity.id
_entity.type
_entity.pdbx_description
1 polymer ?
#
loop_
_entity_poly.entity_id
_entity_poly.type
_entity_poly.pdbx_seq_one_letter_code
_entity_poly.pdbx_strand_id
1 'polypeptide(L)'
;MLLHQGHLILLVSFNIFNYIHNYETNTLNPTGLPLIVSTWDTLDFQAAAQRAYDVFQQQSYEGKSSSSHRRLNALVEGLTECEKRRCDRTVGFGGSPDERGETTLDAMLMDGPGHKYGAVAALRRIKSAAKVAWAVMNYTEHSLVVGEKATEFALAMGFPMESLSTQESTKMHQNWLRAHCQPNFWQNVKPDPRKHCGPYQPIWKASNGLGSDNDSLGLTMSVTNGSFYSIGRDSEELLFGGPKNHDTIGMILVDCDGNVAAGTSSNGARNKIAGRVGDSPIVGSGAYVDNEVGGAVATGDGDVMMRFVPSFLAVEQMRQGKSPSEATREAIGRIKRIYPKFVGALVAAAVGGEFGAACSGLGEGFGYSVVDSSRAKVIMVHELQIHPRHFSGMPNNGSLSTFLIAAFFSLGHLSNWAFSAPSNWNQPEVVVDSGNYGGGSLPYFESALAQLQAQNQANSVGAEEVQQLADQQPRSAVEEEEEEEKQLTLVLQLPSEIGHVVGMALDPQNRLVLFHRSSRVWDENSFTEKNRLNRSLEVIPNATIAVLDNNSGKVLEMHGRNHFYMPHGLAIDSEGNLWLTDVGSHQVHKLDKQFRLLMSLGEKLVPGSDSKHFCKPTDVAVASTGDFFVADGYCNSRIMKFDRDGKLISQFGHKNSDDPPKSQLAGLESTQRNHHRRAYVPTGTFVTKAENIGRIYAIREKEHFLAGVTSWDRIGQLEPQVFVMDMNTGKAKSFAKGLENAHAIALSDNGDIFVSQLEPKQIIKLSVPSGNAE
;
A
#
# COMPACT_ATOMS: atom_id res chain seq x y z
N MET A 1 19.76 46.55 -46.75
CA MET A 1 19.10 46.35 -45.43
C MET A 1 17.92 45.41 -45.65
N LEU A 2 17.53 44.58 -44.67
CA LEU A 2 16.60 43.44 -44.80
C LEU A 2 17.17 42.18 -45.47
N LEU A 3 18.18 41.59 -44.82
CA LEU A 3 18.58 40.19 -44.99
C LEU A 3 18.56 39.50 -43.60
N HIS A 4 17.46 39.69 -42.84
CA HIS A 4 17.45 39.40 -41.39
C HIS A 4 16.09 39.06 -40.73
N GLN A 5 15.12 38.50 -41.47
CA GLN A 5 13.89 37.95 -40.87
C GLN A 5 13.47 36.58 -41.44
N GLY A 6 14.45 35.75 -41.85
CA GLY A 6 14.23 34.39 -42.37
C GLY A 6 14.72 33.25 -41.47
N HIS A 7 15.21 33.52 -40.26
CA HIS A 7 15.87 32.53 -39.39
C HIS A 7 15.35 32.46 -37.94
N LEU A 8 14.37 33.29 -37.56
CA LEU A 8 13.86 33.31 -36.18
C LEU A 8 12.63 32.41 -35.94
N ILE A 9 11.99 31.91 -37.01
CA ILE A 9 10.76 31.09 -36.92
C ILE A 9 11.06 29.57 -37.02
N LEU A 10 12.27 29.19 -37.45
CA LEU A 10 12.71 27.79 -37.58
C LEU A 10 13.52 27.26 -36.37
N LEU A 11 13.83 28.12 -35.39
CA LEU A 11 14.57 27.75 -34.16
C LEU A 11 13.67 27.55 -32.92
N VAL A 12 12.40 27.96 -32.98
CA VAL A 12 11.44 27.79 -31.87
C VAL A 12 10.68 26.47 -31.98
N SER A 13 10.39 26.00 -33.20
CA SER A 13 9.76 24.70 -33.47
C SER A 13 10.69 23.51 -33.26
N PHE A 14 12.01 23.70 -33.26
CA PHE A 14 12.99 22.64 -32.92
C PHE A 14 13.29 22.50 -31.42
N ASN A 15 12.79 23.42 -30.57
CA ASN A 15 13.00 23.40 -29.11
C ASN A 15 11.75 23.04 -28.31
N ILE A 16 10.57 22.94 -28.93
CA ILE A 16 9.33 22.52 -28.25
C ILE A 16 9.06 21.02 -28.49
N PHE A 17 9.57 20.43 -29.59
CA PHE A 17 9.43 18.99 -29.86
C PHE A 17 10.36 18.10 -29.01
N ASN A 18 11.38 18.70 -28.35
CA ASN A 18 12.30 18.00 -27.43
C ASN A 18 11.88 18.08 -25.94
N TYR A 19 10.68 18.57 -25.62
CA TYR A 19 10.22 18.76 -24.23
C TYR A 19 9.04 17.87 -23.81
N ILE A 20 8.52 17.00 -24.70
CA ILE A 20 7.36 16.12 -24.41
C ILE A 20 7.64 14.62 -24.70
N HIS A 21 8.87 14.26 -25.11
CA HIS A 21 9.32 12.87 -25.17
C HIS A 21 10.69 12.70 -24.51
N ASN A 22 10.67 12.47 -23.21
CA ASN A 22 11.75 11.83 -22.45
C ASN A 22 11.16 11.02 -21.28
N TYR A 23 10.15 10.20 -21.60
CA TYR A 23 9.91 8.93 -20.92
C TYR A 23 10.32 7.83 -21.90
N GLU A 24 11.64 7.67 -22.09
CA GLU A 24 12.16 6.46 -22.73
C GLU A 24 11.91 5.28 -21.79
N THR A 25 10.81 4.58 -22.01
CA THR A 25 10.72 3.16 -21.68
C THR A 25 11.78 2.44 -22.51
N ASN A 26 12.95 2.21 -21.90
CA ASN A 26 14.05 1.46 -22.53
C ASN A 26 13.70 -0.03 -22.60
N THR A 27 12.78 -0.38 -23.49
CA THR A 27 12.56 -1.76 -23.95
C THR A 27 13.65 -2.13 -24.94
N LEU A 28 14.82 -2.51 -24.41
CA LEU A 28 15.95 -3.05 -25.18
C LEU A 28 16.41 -4.37 -24.57
N ASN A 29 16.89 -5.26 -25.45
CA ASN A 29 17.32 -6.64 -25.16
C ASN A 29 18.27 -6.78 -23.94
N PRO A 30 18.34 -7.98 -23.32
CA PRO A 30 19.18 -8.25 -22.14
C PRO A 30 20.68 -8.20 -22.46
N THR A 31 21.24 -7.00 -22.52
CA THR A 31 22.67 -6.74 -22.78
C THR A 31 23.22 -5.68 -21.83
N GLY A 32 23.37 -6.05 -20.56
CA GLY A 32 23.94 -5.17 -19.52
C GLY A 32 24.38 -5.88 -18.23
N LEU A 33 24.41 -7.22 -18.19
CA LEU A 33 24.88 -7.98 -17.03
C LEU A 33 26.39 -8.30 -17.14
N PRO A 34 27.15 -8.29 -16.02
CA PRO A 34 26.71 -8.05 -14.66
C PRO A 34 26.45 -6.56 -14.41
N LEU A 35 25.41 -6.27 -13.63
CA LEU A 35 24.94 -4.93 -13.31
C LEU A 35 25.18 -4.63 -11.84
N ILE A 36 25.88 -3.54 -11.54
CA ILE A 36 25.94 -2.95 -10.19
C ILE A 36 25.15 -1.65 -10.22
N VAL A 37 24.26 -1.47 -9.24
CA VAL A 37 23.54 -0.21 -9.01
C VAL A 37 23.75 0.21 -7.56
N SER A 38 24.11 1.46 -7.29
CA SER A 38 24.23 1.99 -5.93
C SER A 38 23.61 3.37 -5.78
N THR A 39 23.08 3.64 -4.59
CA THR A 39 22.62 4.97 -4.17
C THR A 39 23.73 6.02 -4.28
N TRP A 40 23.36 7.27 -4.57
CA TRP A 40 24.25 8.44 -4.66
C TRP A 40 25.23 8.41 -5.84
N ASP A 41 25.67 9.61 -6.22
CA ASP A 41 26.43 9.89 -7.44
C ASP A 41 27.74 10.64 -7.19
N THR A 42 28.11 10.92 -5.94
CA THR A 42 29.41 11.54 -5.66
C THR A 42 30.55 10.56 -5.95
N LEU A 43 31.75 11.09 -6.21
CA LEU A 43 32.90 10.32 -6.71
C LEU A 43 33.27 9.11 -5.83
N ASP A 44 33.04 9.17 -4.52
CA ASP A 44 33.32 8.05 -3.61
C ASP A 44 32.28 6.92 -3.71
N PHE A 45 31.00 7.23 -3.97
CA PHE A 45 29.98 6.20 -4.26
C PHE A 45 30.18 5.58 -5.65
N GLN A 46 30.52 6.40 -6.66
CA GLN A 46 30.90 5.89 -7.98
C GLN A 46 32.10 4.93 -7.89
N ALA A 47 33.13 5.29 -7.12
CA ALA A 47 34.30 4.43 -6.89
C ALA A 47 33.93 3.12 -6.17
N ALA A 48 32.97 3.15 -5.25
CA ALA A 48 32.45 1.95 -4.58
C ALA A 48 31.71 1.01 -5.55
N ALA A 49 30.86 1.55 -6.42
CA ALA A 49 30.17 0.77 -7.46
C ALA A 49 31.16 0.16 -8.47
N GLN A 50 32.14 0.95 -8.93
CA GLN A 50 33.20 0.46 -9.81
C GLN A 50 34.04 -0.64 -9.13
N ARG A 51 34.36 -0.49 -7.85
CA ARG A 51 35.10 -1.52 -7.08
C ARG A 51 34.35 -2.85 -7.03
N ALA A 52 33.03 -2.84 -6.84
CA ALA A 52 32.22 -4.06 -6.89
C ALA A 52 32.28 -4.71 -8.28
N TYR A 53 32.12 -3.93 -9.34
CA TYR A 53 32.23 -4.43 -10.72
C TYR A 53 33.62 -5.03 -11.00
N ASP A 54 34.70 -4.35 -10.65
CA ASP A 54 36.08 -4.81 -10.87
C ASP A 54 36.38 -6.12 -10.13
N VAL A 55 35.97 -6.23 -8.87
CA VAL A 55 36.12 -7.46 -8.06
C VAL A 55 35.29 -8.59 -8.64
N PHE A 56 34.07 -8.31 -9.10
CA PHE A 56 33.25 -9.30 -9.78
C PHE A 56 33.93 -9.80 -11.06
N GLN A 57 34.53 -8.94 -11.87
CA GLN A 57 35.19 -9.35 -13.11
C GLN A 57 36.49 -10.14 -12.87
N GLN A 58 37.34 -9.72 -11.94
CA GLN A 58 38.62 -10.37 -11.63
C GLN A 58 38.46 -11.86 -11.28
N GLN A 59 37.44 -12.21 -10.50
CA GLN A 59 37.21 -13.58 -10.05
C GLN A 59 36.72 -14.54 -11.16
N SER A 60 36.46 -14.06 -12.38
CA SER A 60 36.17 -14.93 -13.52
C SER A 60 37.40 -15.72 -14.01
N TYR A 61 38.61 -15.25 -13.70
CA TYR A 61 39.86 -15.84 -14.21
C TYR A 61 40.45 -16.95 -13.33
N GLU A 62 40.05 -17.07 -12.06
CA GLU A 62 40.69 -17.98 -11.09
C GLU A 62 39.96 -19.33 -10.88
N GLY A 63 38.82 -19.55 -11.56
CA GLY A 63 38.28 -20.88 -11.87
C GLY A 63 37.87 -21.81 -10.72
N LYS A 64 37.78 -21.33 -9.47
CA LYS A 64 37.52 -22.18 -8.28
C LYS A 64 36.49 -21.66 -7.27
N SER A 65 35.86 -20.50 -7.52
CA SER A 65 34.87 -19.90 -6.62
C SER A 65 33.44 -20.17 -7.08
N SER A 66 32.51 -20.42 -6.16
CA SER A 66 31.08 -20.55 -6.47
C SER A 66 30.47 -19.20 -6.88
N SER A 67 29.46 -19.21 -7.75
CA SER A 67 28.80 -17.98 -8.24
C SER A 67 28.29 -17.09 -7.07
N SER A 68 27.67 -17.68 -6.05
CA SER A 68 27.25 -16.97 -4.82
C SER A 68 28.41 -16.33 -4.05
N HIS A 69 29.54 -17.03 -3.85
CA HIS A 69 30.69 -16.43 -3.18
C HIS A 69 31.28 -15.26 -3.99
N ARG A 70 31.34 -15.38 -5.32
CA ARG A 70 31.81 -14.31 -6.22
C ARG A 70 30.94 -13.06 -6.14
N ARG A 71 29.63 -13.23 -6.24
CA ARG A 71 28.63 -12.15 -6.13
C ARG A 71 28.69 -11.46 -4.76
N LEU A 72 28.65 -12.22 -3.66
CA LEU A 72 28.70 -11.66 -2.31
C LEU A 72 30.03 -10.97 -2.00
N ASN A 73 31.17 -11.52 -2.44
CA ASN A 73 32.47 -10.88 -2.23
C ASN A 73 32.59 -9.55 -2.99
N ALA A 74 32.07 -9.46 -4.21
CA ALA A 74 32.02 -8.23 -4.99
C ALA A 74 31.17 -7.14 -4.31
N LEU A 75 29.96 -7.49 -3.86
CA LEU A 75 29.08 -6.61 -3.08
C LEU A 75 29.77 -6.11 -1.80
N VAL A 76 30.38 -7.02 -1.03
CA VAL A 76 31.10 -6.70 0.21
C VAL A 76 32.27 -5.77 -0.04
N GLU A 77 33.09 -6.00 -1.07
CA GLU A 77 34.23 -5.14 -1.40
C GLU A 77 33.79 -3.74 -1.87
N GLY A 78 32.67 -3.62 -2.59
CA GLY A 78 32.07 -2.34 -2.96
C GLY A 78 31.62 -1.53 -1.73
N LEU A 79 30.81 -2.14 -0.85
CA LEU A 79 30.37 -1.51 0.41
C LEU A 79 31.58 -1.13 1.29
N THR A 80 32.57 -2.02 1.41
CA THR A 80 33.80 -1.79 2.18
C THR A 80 34.63 -0.63 1.61
N GLU A 81 34.66 -0.44 0.30
CA GLU A 81 35.38 0.70 -0.32
C GLU A 81 34.78 2.04 0.12
N CYS A 82 33.46 2.11 0.21
CA CYS A 82 32.77 3.28 0.72
C CYS A 82 33.00 3.51 2.23
N GLU A 83 33.05 2.43 3.03
CA GLU A 83 33.43 2.48 4.45
C GLU A 83 34.85 3.01 4.68
N LYS A 84 35.81 2.64 3.80
CA LYS A 84 37.20 3.11 3.85
C LYS A 84 37.32 4.58 3.45
N ARG A 85 36.66 4.98 2.34
CA ARG A 85 36.64 6.35 1.83
C ARG A 85 35.95 7.31 2.78
N ARG A 86 34.92 6.80 3.47
CA ARG A 86 33.97 7.56 4.28
C ARG A 86 33.11 8.44 3.38
N CYS A 87 32.44 7.83 2.38
CA CYS A 87 31.61 8.54 1.39
C CYS A 87 30.70 9.57 2.06
N ASP A 88 30.81 10.84 1.63
CA ASP A 88 30.14 12.02 2.19
C ASP A 88 30.12 12.14 3.73
N ARG A 89 30.97 11.38 4.43
CA ARG A 89 31.09 11.23 5.89
C ARG A 89 29.86 10.59 6.56
N THR A 90 29.04 9.87 5.79
CA THR A 90 27.81 9.19 6.26
C THR A 90 27.92 7.67 6.20
N VAL A 91 28.97 7.14 5.55
CA VAL A 91 29.32 5.72 5.54
C VAL A 91 30.65 5.51 6.27
N GLY A 92 30.78 4.39 7.00
CA GLY A 92 32.02 4.05 7.70
C GLY A 92 32.41 5.01 8.83
N PHE A 93 33.69 4.96 9.21
CA PHE A 93 34.19 5.60 10.43
C PHE A 93 34.35 7.12 10.31
N GLY A 94 34.35 7.81 11.45
CA GLY A 94 34.68 9.24 11.55
C GLY A 94 33.58 10.20 11.15
N GLY A 95 32.40 9.69 10.80
CA GLY A 95 31.16 10.44 10.57
C GLY A 95 30.14 10.28 11.68
N SER A 96 28.99 10.96 11.54
CA SER A 96 27.80 10.91 12.40
C SER A 96 27.98 10.34 13.81
N PRO A 97 28.72 11.04 14.70
CA PRO A 97 28.76 10.65 16.11
C PRO A 97 27.37 10.74 16.74
N ASP A 98 27.10 9.88 17.70
CA ASP A 98 25.90 9.94 18.54
C ASP A 98 25.97 11.08 19.57
N GLU A 99 24.93 11.21 20.39
CA GLU A 99 24.84 12.18 21.50
C GLU A 99 25.93 12.03 22.58
N ARG A 100 26.75 10.96 22.53
CA ARG A 100 27.90 10.71 23.43
C ARG A 100 29.25 10.88 22.72
N GLY A 101 29.24 11.25 21.44
CA GLY A 101 30.44 11.44 20.64
C GLY A 101 30.99 10.17 19.99
N GLU A 102 30.26 9.04 20.02
CA GLU A 102 30.69 7.78 19.43
C GLU A 102 30.05 7.55 18.06
N THR A 103 30.88 7.22 17.06
CA THR A 103 30.40 6.72 15.76
C THR A 103 30.10 5.23 15.89
N THR A 104 28.89 4.80 15.50
CA THR A 104 28.51 3.38 15.39
C THR A 104 28.05 3.05 13.99
N LEU A 105 28.32 1.83 13.51
CA LEU A 105 28.05 1.41 12.14
C LEU A 105 26.88 0.41 12.05
N ASP A 106 26.10 0.55 11.00
CA ASP A 106 24.97 -0.31 10.63
C ASP A 106 25.25 -0.86 9.21
N ALA A 107 25.17 -2.19 9.01
CA ALA A 107 25.36 -2.80 7.70
C ALA A 107 24.61 -4.14 7.55
N MET A 108 24.20 -4.47 6.33
CA MET A 108 23.67 -5.80 6.01
C MET A 108 24.03 -6.28 4.60
N LEU A 109 23.86 -7.58 4.40
CA LEU A 109 23.95 -8.27 3.11
C LEU A 109 22.79 -9.26 3.01
N MET A 110 22.21 -9.38 1.83
CA MET A 110 21.25 -10.42 1.49
C MET A 110 21.57 -11.02 0.12
N ASP A 111 21.62 -12.35 0.06
CA ASP A 111 21.78 -13.12 -1.18
C ASP A 111 20.43 -13.66 -1.61
N GLY A 112 20.04 -13.43 -2.86
CA GLY A 112 18.77 -13.92 -3.42
C GLY A 112 18.68 -15.44 -3.38
N PRO A 113 19.67 -16.18 -3.91
CA PRO A 113 19.67 -17.64 -3.86
C PRO A 113 19.71 -18.16 -2.42
N GLY A 114 18.62 -18.80 -1.99
CA GLY A 114 18.45 -19.31 -0.64
C GLY A 114 18.17 -18.24 0.43
N HIS A 115 17.87 -16.99 0.03
CA HIS A 115 17.48 -15.87 0.91
C HIS A 115 18.38 -15.68 2.14
N LYS A 116 19.69 -15.91 1.99
CA LYS A 116 20.64 -15.74 3.09
C LYS A 116 20.75 -14.26 3.46
N TYR A 117 20.69 -13.96 4.75
CA TYR A 117 20.77 -12.60 5.27
C TYR A 117 21.69 -12.57 6.50
N GLY A 118 22.59 -11.60 6.54
CA GLY A 118 23.48 -11.34 7.68
C GLY A 118 23.69 -9.85 7.85
N ALA A 119 23.65 -9.39 9.10
CA ALA A 119 23.65 -7.98 9.43
C ALA A 119 24.30 -7.68 10.79
N VAL A 120 24.74 -6.43 10.92
CA VAL A 120 25.20 -5.82 12.17
C VAL A 120 24.58 -4.45 12.35
N ALA A 121 24.21 -4.11 13.59
CA ALA A 121 23.67 -2.79 13.91
C ALA A 121 24.27 -2.24 15.21
N ALA A 122 24.43 -0.92 15.28
CA ALA A 122 25.17 -0.21 16.32
C ALA A 122 26.56 -0.82 16.59
N LEU A 123 27.24 -1.35 15.56
CA LEU A 123 28.56 -1.96 15.67
C LEU A 123 29.58 -0.91 16.12
N ARG A 124 30.35 -1.25 17.15
CA ARG A 124 31.34 -0.36 17.77
C ARG A 124 32.76 -0.86 17.48
N ARG A 125 33.70 0.06 17.34
CA ARG A 125 35.15 -0.19 17.28
C ARG A 125 35.64 -1.19 16.22
N ILE A 126 34.90 -1.40 15.12
CA ILE A 126 35.30 -2.23 13.99
C ILE A 126 34.94 -1.46 12.71
N LYS A 127 35.90 -1.17 11.83
CA LYS A 127 35.67 -0.32 10.65
C LYS A 127 34.94 -0.99 9.49
N SER A 128 35.08 -2.31 9.33
CA SER A 128 34.57 -3.05 8.17
C SER A 128 33.21 -3.70 8.44
N ALA A 129 32.16 -2.88 8.61
CA ALA A 129 30.85 -3.36 9.04
C ALA A 129 30.23 -4.35 8.05
N ALA A 130 30.32 -4.09 6.74
CA ALA A 130 29.88 -5.00 5.69
C ALA A 130 30.58 -6.38 5.78
N LYS A 131 31.86 -6.42 6.18
CA LYS A 131 32.58 -7.69 6.36
C LYS A 131 32.15 -8.46 7.61
N VAL A 132 31.79 -7.75 8.68
CA VAL A 132 31.21 -8.40 9.88
C VAL A 132 29.81 -8.94 9.56
N ALA A 133 28.99 -8.20 8.80
CA ALA A 133 27.69 -8.70 8.30
C ALA A 133 27.85 -9.98 7.46
N TRP A 134 28.89 -10.08 6.62
CA TRP A 134 29.21 -11.31 5.89
C TRP A 134 29.66 -12.46 6.81
N ALA A 135 30.39 -12.14 7.88
CA ALA A 135 30.76 -13.13 8.89
C ALA A 135 29.54 -13.65 9.66
N VAL A 136 28.57 -12.80 10.02
CA VAL A 136 27.29 -13.21 10.62
C VAL A 136 26.57 -14.22 9.71
N MET A 137 26.45 -13.91 8.41
CA MET A 137 25.81 -14.77 7.40
C MET A 137 26.46 -16.16 7.25
N ASN A 138 27.78 -16.26 7.42
CA ASN A 138 28.54 -17.48 7.13
C ASN A 138 28.86 -18.33 8.37
N TYR A 139 29.00 -17.72 9.54
CA TYR A 139 29.49 -18.39 10.76
C TYR A 139 28.47 -18.45 11.90
N THR A 140 27.21 -18.07 11.64
CA THR A 140 26.12 -18.18 12.62
C THR A 140 24.83 -18.65 11.94
N GLU A 141 23.93 -19.25 12.71
CA GLU A 141 22.52 -19.46 12.30
C GLU A 141 21.65 -18.21 12.57
N HIS A 142 22.28 -17.10 12.96
CA HIS A 142 21.61 -15.84 13.28
C HIS A 142 21.74 -14.84 12.13
N SER A 143 20.75 -13.96 12.02
CA SER A 143 20.68 -13.01 10.91
C SER A 143 21.16 -11.60 11.26
N LEU A 144 21.10 -11.20 12.54
CA LEU A 144 21.45 -9.86 12.99
C LEU A 144 22.11 -9.93 14.37
N VAL A 145 23.28 -9.32 14.53
CA VAL A 145 24.00 -9.19 15.81
C VAL A 145 24.24 -7.71 16.10
N VAL A 146 24.01 -7.24 17.33
CA VAL A 146 23.95 -5.80 17.62
C VAL A 146 24.85 -5.32 18.75
N GLY A 147 25.23 -4.04 18.70
CA GLY A 147 25.91 -3.31 19.76
C GLY A 147 27.27 -3.90 20.15
N GLU A 148 27.54 -3.91 21.45
CA GLU A 148 28.78 -4.45 22.03
C GLU A 148 29.00 -5.93 21.68
N LYS A 149 27.91 -6.72 21.56
CA LYS A 149 28.00 -8.14 21.22
C LYS A 149 28.33 -8.38 19.75
N ALA A 150 28.00 -7.45 18.85
CA ALA A 150 28.51 -7.46 17.48
C ALA A 150 30.03 -7.22 17.44
N THR A 151 30.56 -6.34 18.32
CA THR A 151 32.00 -6.15 18.47
C THR A 151 32.68 -7.41 19.01
N GLU A 152 32.16 -8.02 20.08
CA GLU A 152 32.71 -9.28 20.62
C GLU A 152 32.74 -10.41 19.56
N PHE A 153 31.65 -10.56 18.80
CA PHE A 153 31.59 -11.49 17.66
C PHE A 153 32.66 -11.17 16.60
N ALA A 154 32.80 -9.90 16.20
CA ALA A 154 33.81 -9.49 15.21
C ALA A 154 35.24 -9.80 15.68
N LEU A 155 35.56 -9.56 16.95
CA LEU A 155 36.88 -9.92 17.52
C LEU A 155 37.12 -11.44 17.48
N ALA A 156 36.11 -12.25 17.80
CA ALA A 156 36.19 -13.70 17.71
C ALA A 156 36.39 -14.20 16.26
N MET A 157 35.86 -13.47 15.27
CA MET A 157 36.10 -13.71 13.83
C MET A 157 37.42 -13.11 13.31
N GLY A 158 38.25 -12.52 14.18
CA GLY A 158 39.58 -11.99 13.84
C GLY A 158 39.61 -10.57 13.28
N PHE A 159 38.52 -9.81 13.34
CA PHE A 159 38.53 -8.39 12.96
C PHE A 159 39.28 -7.56 14.01
N PRO A 160 40.15 -6.60 13.61
CA PRO A 160 40.90 -5.79 14.55
C PRO A 160 40.01 -4.74 15.24
N MET A 161 40.23 -4.52 16.54
CA MET A 161 39.61 -3.40 17.25
C MET A 161 40.27 -2.08 16.83
N GLU A 162 39.47 -1.13 16.34
CA GLU A 162 39.93 0.17 15.87
C GLU A 162 39.02 1.31 16.33
N SER A 163 39.56 2.52 16.52
CA SER A 163 38.71 3.69 16.77
C SER A 163 37.82 3.99 15.56
N LEU A 164 36.52 4.12 15.80
CA LEU A 164 35.59 4.69 14.82
C LEU A 164 35.56 6.22 14.87
N SER A 165 36.00 6.86 15.95
CA SER A 165 36.06 8.31 16.06
C SER A 165 37.31 8.89 15.40
N THR A 166 37.18 10.07 14.80
CA THR A 166 38.27 10.87 14.23
C THR A 166 38.32 12.25 14.90
N GLN A 167 39.35 13.04 14.60
CA GLN A 167 39.37 14.47 14.99
C GLN A 167 38.16 15.22 14.44
N GLU A 168 37.62 14.79 13.29
CA GLU A 168 36.47 15.42 12.66
C GLU A 168 35.16 15.11 13.39
N SER A 169 34.85 13.83 13.66
CA SER A 169 33.64 13.50 14.45
C SER A 169 33.70 14.09 15.86
N THR A 170 34.88 14.14 16.47
CA THR A 170 35.09 14.83 17.75
C THR A 170 34.75 16.33 17.63
N LYS A 171 35.16 17.00 16.55
CA LYS A 171 34.83 18.41 16.29
C LYS A 171 33.33 18.62 16.01
N MET A 172 32.68 17.70 15.28
CA MET A 172 31.23 17.73 15.05
C MET A 172 30.48 17.66 16.39
N HIS A 173 30.81 16.70 17.25
CA HIS A 173 30.19 16.54 18.55
C HIS A 173 30.44 17.75 19.47
N GLN A 174 31.66 18.27 19.53
CA GLN A 174 31.96 19.50 20.29
C GLN A 174 31.20 20.73 19.77
N ASN A 175 31.02 20.85 18.45
CA ASN A 175 30.21 21.93 17.88
C ASN A 175 28.74 21.80 18.27
N TRP A 176 28.19 20.57 18.25
CA TRP A 176 26.82 20.26 18.68
C TRP A 176 26.59 20.56 20.18
N LEU A 177 27.53 20.18 21.05
CA LEU A 177 27.50 20.56 22.48
C LEU A 177 27.50 22.09 22.66
N ARG A 178 28.36 22.82 21.94
CA ARG A 178 28.37 24.29 21.96
C ARG A 178 27.05 24.89 21.43
N ALA A 179 26.42 24.23 20.45
CA ALA A 179 25.09 24.54 19.93
C ALA A 179 23.94 24.03 20.84
N HIS A 180 24.20 23.79 22.12
CA HIS A 180 23.18 23.43 23.13
C HIS A 180 22.45 22.12 22.78
N CYS A 181 23.20 21.17 22.20
CA CYS A 181 22.72 19.88 21.74
C CYS A 181 21.64 19.98 20.64
N GLN A 182 21.72 20.98 19.75
CA GLN A 182 20.77 21.13 18.63
C GLN A 182 21.41 20.80 17.28
N PRO A 183 20.68 20.13 16.36
CA PRO A 183 19.40 19.44 16.59
C PRO A 183 19.58 18.15 17.41
N ASN A 184 18.52 17.67 18.08
CA ASN A 184 18.49 16.33 18.66
C ASN A 184 17.10 15.68 18.58
N PHE A 185 17.06 14.37 18.84
CA PHE A 185 15.92 13.51 18.59
C PHE A 185 15.03 13.24 19.82
N TRP A 186 15.32 13.86 20.97
CA TRP A 186 14.53 13.64 22.19
C TRP A 186 13.19 14.40 22.14
N GLN A 187 12.15 13.77 22.65
CA GLN A 187 10.79 14.33 22.69
C GLN A 187 10.14 14.01 24.05
N ASN A 188 9.23 14.88 24.52
CA ASN A 188 8.44 14.68 25.75
C ASN A 188 9.26 14.49 27.05
N VAL A 189 10.44 15.12 27.11
CA VAL A 189 11.38 15.06 28.25
C VAL A 189 11.68 16.45 28.84
N LYS A 190 12.25 16.46 30.05
CA LYS A 190 12.87 17.62 30.69
C LYS A 190 14.38 17.41 30.83
N PRO A 191 15.22 18.46 30.70
CA PRO A 191 14.86 19.81 30.25
C PRO A 191 14.32 19.83 28.80
N ASP A 192 13.68 20.91 28.35
CA ASP A 192 13.08 20.99 27.00
C ASP A 192 14.16 20.66 25.94
N PRO A 193 14.02 19.54 25.21
CA PRO A 193 15.09 19.03 24.36
C PRO A 193 15.41 19.96 23.19
N ARG A 194 14.50 20.87 22.81
CA ARG A 194 14.72 21.86 21.75
C ARG A 194 15.62 23.04 22.15
N LYS A 195 16.06 23.08 23.42
CA LYS A 195 16.75 24.25 24.01
C LYS A 195 17.96 23.90 24.87
N HIS A 196 18.00 22.70 25.46
CA HIS A 196 19.02 22.31 26.41
C HIS A 196 19.48 20.89 26.14
N CYS A 197 20.76 20.62 26.41
CA CYS A 197 21.29 19.27 26.54
C CYS A 197 20.63 18.52 27.72
N GLY A 198 20.72 17.18 27.67
CA GLY A 198 20.36 16.30 28.78
C GLY A 198 21.32 16.38 29.99
N PRO A 199 21.22 15.45 30.96
CA PRO A 199 20.43 14.22 30.90
C PRO A 199 18.93 14.48 30.87
N TYR A 200 18.23 13.77 29.99
CA TYR A 200 16.80 13.90 29.80
C TYR A 200 16.01 12.95 30.70
N GLN A 201 14.90 13.41 31.25
CA GLN A 201 13.97 12.62 32.07
C GLN A 201 12.53 12.76 31.55
N PRO A 202 11.69 11.71 31.58
CA PRO A 202 10.30 11.79 31.14
C PRO A 202 9.48 12.82 31.92
N ILE A 203 8.49 13.44 31.25
CA ILE A 203 7.54 14.34 31.91
C ILE A 203 6.37 13.52 32.48
N TRP A 204 6.47 13.18 33.76
CA TRP A 204 5.36 12.56 34.50
C TRP A 204 4.33 13.62 34.94
N LYS A 205 3.04 13.31 34.83
CA LYS A 205 1.96 14.02 35.55
C LYS A 205 1.45 13.14 36.68
N ALA A 206 1.30 13.71 37.87
CA ALA A 206 0.48 13.10 38.91
C ALA A 206 -1.02 13.21 38.51
N SER A 207 -1.76 12.13 38.67
CA SER A 207 -3.22 12.14 38.59
C SER A 207 -3.78 12.83 39.83
N ASN A 208 -4.45 13.96 39.65
CA ASN A 208 -5.09 14.67 40.76
C ASN A 208 -6.37 13.93 41.22
N GLY A 209 -6.22 13.09 42.24
CA GLY A 209 -7.25 12.85 43.26
C GLY A 209 -8.15 11.63 43.08
N LEU A 210 -7.89 10.59 43.90
CA LEU A 210 -8.86 10.07 44.91
C LEU A 210 -8.25 8.92 45.71
N GLY A 211 -8.36 8.98 47.04
CA GLY A 211 -8.18 7.82 47.93
C GLY A 211 -6.75 7.51 48.36
N SER A 212 -6.58 7.27 49.66
CA SER A 212 -5.40 6.60 50.22
C SER A 212 -5.54 5.10 50.03
N ASP A 213 -4.46 4.43 49.65
CA ASP A 213 -3.91 3.27 50.36
C ASP A 213 -2.52 2.91 49.77
N ASN A 214 -1.68 2.24 50.56
CA ASN A 214 -0.27 1.99 50.24
C ASN A 214 -0.06 0.88 49.18
N ASP A 215 1.13 0.92 48.56
CA ASP A 215 1.73 -0.11 47.70
C ASP A 215 1.02 -0.44 46.37
N SER A 216 1.13 0.50 45.42
CA SER A 216 1.86 0.21 44.17
C SER A 216 2.22 1.50 43.41
N LEU A 217 3.49 1.62 42.99
CA LEU A 217 3.97 2.74 42.18
C LEU A 217 3.48 2.61 40.73
N GLY A 218 2.19 2.90 40.53
CA GLY A 218 1.55 3.01 39.22
C GLY A 218 2.04 4.24 38.45
N LEU A 219 3.23 4.15 37.86
CA LEU A 219 3.78 5.15 36.93
C LEU A 219 3.01 5.15 35.60
N THR A 220 1.80 5.71 35.60
CA THR A 220 1.06 5.96 34.37
C THR A 220 1.77 7.05 33.55
N MET A 221 2.32 6.68 32.40
CA MET A 221 2.85 7.64 31.43
C MET A 221 1.71 8.52 30.90
N SER A 222 1.68 9.78 31.34
CA SER A 222 0.71 10.77 30.86
C SER A 222 1.04 11.22 29.43
N VAL A 223 0.62 10.44 28.44
CA VAL A 223 0.37 11.00 27.10
C VAL A 223 -0.84 11.94 27.23
N THR A 224 -0.63 13.23 27.00
CA THR A 224 -1.68 14.23 27.19
C THR A 224 -2.73 14.16 26.07
N ASN A 225 -3.89 13.57 26.38
CA ASN A 225 -5.14 13.80 25.63
C ASN A 225 -5.57 15.27 25.79
N GLY A 226 -4.96 16.13 25.00
CA GLY A 226 -5.12 17.57 25.04
C GLY A 226 -4.06 18.18 24.14
N SER A 227 -4.39 18.23 22.85
CA SER A 227 -3.54 18.56 21.69
C SER A 227 -3.09 17.36 20.83
N PHE A 228 -4.02 16.85 20.01
CA PHE A 228 -3.71 16.56 18.60
C PHE A 228 -3.56 17.90 17.82
N TYR A 229 -2.86 18.88 18.40
CA TYR A 229 -2.33 19.99 17.61
C TYR A 229 -1.24 19.40 16.74
N SER A 230 -1.41 19.53 15.43
CA SER A 230 -0.34 19.71 14.45
C SER A 230 1.05 19.39 14.99
N ILE A 231 1.56 18.18 14.72
CA ILE A 231 3.01 17.97 14.71
C ILE A 231 3.55 19.08 13.81
N GLY A 232 4.33 19.98 14.41
CA GLY A 232 4.64 21.27 13.81
C GLY A 232 5.30 21.05 12.45
N ARG A 233 4.72 21.63 11.40
CA ARG A 233 5.21 21.53 10.02
C ARG A 233 6.60 22.15 9.82
N ASP A 234 7.22 22.67 10.88
CA ASP A 234 8.26 23.69 10.81
C ASP A 234 9.59 23.27 11.51
N SER A 235 9.74 22.00 11.91
CA SER A 235 10.98 21.52 12.56
C SER A 235 11.76 20.42 11.82
N GLU A 236 11.20 19.78 10.80
CA GLU A 236 11.91 18.71 10.04
C GLU A 236 13.11 19.26 9.25
N GLU A 237 13.02 20.49 8.75
CA GLU A 237 14.08 21.20 8.03
C GLU A 237 15.34 21.45 8.91
N LEU A 238 15.16 21.56 10.23
CA LEU A 238 16.22 21.76 11.22
C LEU A 238 16.80 20.46 11.78
N LEU A 239 16.00 19.38 11.86
CA LEU A 239 16.42 18.10 12.43
C LEU A 239 17.37 17.33 11.51
N PHE A 240 17.11 17.35 10.20
CA PHE A 240 17.92 16.64 9.21
C PHE A 240 18.96 17.51 8.50
N GLY A 241 18.99 18.83 8.74
CA GLY A 241 20.15 19.71 8.47
C GLY A 241 20.74 19.68 7.05
N GLY A 242 19.90 19.50 6.03
CA GLY A 242 20.29 19.47 4.62
C GLY A 242 20.64 18.07 4.07
N PRO A 243 20.83 17.95 2.73
CA PRO A 243 20.92 16.67 2.01
C PRO A 243 22.28 15.95 2.17
N LYS A 244 22.92 16.01 3.36
CA LYS A 244 24.25 15.44 3.65
C LYS A 244 24.41 14.86 5.07
N ASN A 245 23.33 14.35 5.66
CA ASN A 245 23.27 14.00 7.09
C ASN A 245 22.78 12.58 7.41
N HIS A 246 22.41 11.78 6.41
CA HIS A 246 21.89 10.42 6.61
C HIS A 246 22.12 9.49 5.40
N ASP A 247 23.11 9.83 4.57
CA ASP A 247 23.30 9.25 3.24
C ASP A 247 23.88 7.83 3.37
N THR A 248 23.06 6.81 3.17
CA THR A 248 23.47 5.41 3.26
C THR A 248 24.00 4.95 1.91
N ILE A 249 25.08 4.14 1.86
CA ILE A 249 25.35 3.36 0.65
C ILE A 249 24.44 2.15 0.67
N GLY A 250 23.52 2.08 -0.28
CA GLY A 250 22.86 0.87 -0.71
C GLY A 250 23.43 0.42 -2.05
N MET A 251 23.64 -0.88 -2.24
CA MET A 251 24.15 -1.47 -3.48
C MET A 251 23.40 -2.74 -3.84
N ILE A 252 23.04 -2.89 -5.11
CA ILE A 252 22.45 -4.08 -5.73
C ILE A 252 23.45 -4.59 -6.77
N LEU A 253 23.64 -5.91 -6.84
CA LEU A 253 24.43 -6.60 -7.85
C LEU A 253 23.56 -7.69 -8.47
N VAL A 254 23.36 -7.61 -9.79
CA VAL A 254 22.75 -8.68 -10.62
C VAL A 254 23.86 -9.31 -11.45
N ASP A 255 24.12 -10.60 -11.27
CA ASP A 255 25.19 -11.30 -11.99
C ASP A 255 24.76 -11.81 -13.38
N CYS A 256 25.70 -12.36 -14.14
CA CYS A 256 25.45 -12.85 -15.50
C CYS A 256 24.45 -14.01 -15.59
N ASP A 257 24.21 -14.71 -14.48
CA ASP A 257 23.24 -15.80 -14.37
C ASP A 257 21.85 -15.28 -13.93
N GLY A 258 21.69 -13.96 -13.77
CA GLY A 258 20.48 -13.31 -13.29
C GLY A 258 20.29 -13.34 -11.77
N ASN A 259 21.27 -13.85 -11.00
CA ASN A 259 21.12 -13.90 -9.54
C ASN A 259 21.41 -12.54 -8.91
N VAL A 260 20.68 -12.22 -7.85
CA VAL A 260 20.72 -10.90 -7.21
C VAL A 260 21.29 -11.00 -5.80
N ALA A 261 22.13 -10.04 -5.42
CA ALA A 261 22.47 -9.75 -4.04
C ALA A 261 22.38 -8.24 -3.79
N ALA A 262 22.02 -7.84 -2.57
CA ALA A 262 22.04 -6.44 -2.18
C ALA A 262 22.47 -6.26 -0.73
N GLY A 263 22.95 -5.06 -0.43
CA GLY A 263 23.44 -4.74 0.90
C GLY A 263 23.59 -3.26 1.11
N THR A 264 23.88 -2.90 2.35
CA THR A 264 23.97 -1.52 2.83
C THR A 264 25.12 -1.34 3.80
N SER A 265 25.60 -0.10 3.92
CA SER A 265 26.44 0.33 5.04
C SER A 265 26.18 1.81 5.35
N SER A 266 26.16 2.16 6.63
CA SER A 266 25.86 3.49 7.14
C SER A 266 26.50 3.72 8.50
N ASN A 267 26.83 4.97 8.83
CA ASN A 267 27.04 5.41 10.21
C ASN A 267 25.80 6.09 10.82
N GLY A 268 24.69 6.15 10.07
CA GLY A 268 23.38 6.59 10.52
C GLY A 268 23.26 8.10 10.73
N ALA A 269 22.16 8.52 11.36
CA ALA A 269 21.87 9.94 11.60
C ALA A 269 22.89 10.60 12.55
N ARG A 270 23.36 11.79 12.19
CA ARG A 270 24.27 12.59 13.03
C ARG A 270 23.57 13.04 14.32
N ASN A 271 24.28 12.96 15.45
CA ASN A 271 23.78 13.26 16.81
C ASN A 271 22.61 12.37 17.25
N LYS A 272 22.48 11.16 16.68
CA LYS A 272 21.48 10.16 17.07
C LYS A 272 21.55 9.84 18.56
N ILE A 273 20.44 9.40 19.15
CA ILE A 273 20.41 8.86 20.52
C ILE A 273 21.34 7.64 20.57
N ALA A 274 22.09 7.49 21.65
CA ALA A 274 23.06 6.40 21.78
C ALA A 274 22.36 5.03 21.68
N GLY A 275 22.76 4.22 20.70
CA GLY A 275 22.14 2.93 20.38
C GLY A 275 21.01 2.96 19.35
N ARG A 276 20.66 4.13 18.76
CA ARG A 276 19.73 4.20 17.62
C ARG A 276 20.28 3.42 16.42
N VAL A 277 19.45 2.56 15.87
CA VAL A 277 19.66 1.79 14.63
C VAL A 277 18.77 2.37 13.54
N GLY A 278 19.29 2.52 12.32
CA GLY A 278 18.51 2.98 11.16
C GLY A 278 17.80 1.87 10.40
N ASP A 279 17.29 2.21 9.22
CA ASP A 279 16.80 1.28 8.22
C ASP A 279 17.90 0.41 7.62
N SER A 280 19.12 0.94 7.52
CA SER A 280 20.22 0.34 6.79
C SER A 280 20.40 -1.16 7.06
N PRO A 281 20.52 -1.66 8.32
CA PRO A 281 20.79 -3.07 8.59
C PRO A 281 19.52 -3.95 8.59
N ILE A 282 18.33 -3.36 8.40
CA ILE A 282 17.04 -4.02 8.54
C ILE A 282 16.55 -4.52 7.19
N VAL A 283 16.48 -5.85 7.05
CA VAL A 283 15.94 -6.52 5.85
C VAL A 283 14.53 -6.01 5.52
N GLY A 284 14.28 -5.76 4.24
CA GLY A 284 13.05 -5.16 3.74
C GLY A 284 13.02 -3.63 3.84
N SER A 285 13.73 -3.02 4.78
CA SER A 285 13.83 -1.56 4.88
C SER A 285 15.03 -1.02 4.11
N GLY A 286 16.25 -1.24 4.61
CA GLY A 286 17.50 -0.76 4.00
C GLY A 286 17.84 -1.48 2.70
N ALA A 287 17.62 -2.79 2.63
CA ALA A 287 17.71 -3.56 1.40
C ALA A 287 16.78 -4.78 1.41
N TYR A 288 16.40 -5.26 0.23
CA TYR A 288 15.74 -6.54 0.02
C TYR A 288 16.12 -7.13 -1.35
N VAL A 289 16.21 -8.45 -1.45
CA VAL A 289 16.35 -9.16 -2.73
C VAL A 289 15.47 -10.38 -2.79
N ASP A 290 15.06 -10.71 -4.00
CA ASP A 290 14.38 -11.95 -4.34
C ASP A 290 14.88 -12.41 -5.73
N ASN A 291 15.35 -13.64 -5.82
CA ASN A 291 16.05 -14.12 -7.01
C ASN A 291 15.13 -14.42 -8.20
N GLU A 292 13.81 -14.37 -8.00
CA GLU A 292 12.83 -14.47 -9.09
C GLU A 292 12.46 -13.09 -9.67
N VAL A 293 12.87 -12.00 -9.00
CA VAL A 293 12.32 -10.66 -9.24
C VAL A 293 13.40 -9.59 -9.41
N GLY A 294 14.25 -9.41 -8.39
CA GLY A 294 15.16 -8.26 -8.34
C GLY A 294 15.60 -7.91 -6.93
N GLY A 295 16.19 -6.72 -6.80
CA GLY A 295 16.61 -6.12 -5.54
C GLY A 295 16.21 -4.66 -5.42
N ALA A 296 16.12 -4.17 -4.19
CA ALA A 296 15.94 -2.76 -3.90
C ALA A 296 16.77 -2.35 -2.67
N VAL A 297 17.22 -1.09 -2.66
CA VAL A 297 18.02 -0.48 -1.59
C VAL A 297 17.59 0.96 -1.30
N ALA A 298 17.53 1.31 -0.02
CA ALA A 298 17.04 2.59 0.48
C ALA A 298 18.15 3.50 1.03
N THR A 299 17.87 4.80 1.04
CA THR A 299 18.65 5.82 1.76
C THR A 299 17.72 6.97 2.15
N GLY A 300 17.87 7.56 3.34
CA GLY A 300 16.97 8.62 3.80
C GLY A 300 16.84 8.70 5.31
N ASP A 301 15.73 9.28 5.77
CA ASP A 301 15.30 9.19 7.17
C ASP A 301 14.96 7.73 7.51
N GLY A 302 15.96 7.00 8.01
CA GLY A 302 15.81 5.60 8.40
C GLY A 302 14.70 5.32 9.42
N ASP A 303 14.38 6.28 10.30
CA ASP A 303 13.29 6.10 11.28
C ASP A 303 11.91 6.17 10.61
N VAL A 304 11.78 6.88 9.48
CA VAL A 304 10.59 6.83 8.61
C VAL A 304 10.64 5.61 7.70
N MET A 305 11.75 5.32 7.02
CA MET A 305 11.87 4.17 6.11
C MET A 305 11.48 2.85 6.80
N MET A 306 11.96 2.61 8.03
CA MET A 306 11.61 1.41 8.81
C MET A 306 10.10 1.20 9.04
N ARG A 307 9.30 2.27 9.04
CA ARG A 307 7.84 2.19 9.25
C ARG A 307 7.10 1.70 8.00
N PHE A 308 7.73 1.76 6.83
CA PHE A 308 7.11 1.45 5.53
C PHE A 308 7.76 0.27 4.81
N VAL A 309 8.96 -0.15 5.23
CA VAL A 309 9.68 -1.30 4.68
C VAL A 309 9.83 -1.20 3.13
N PRO A 310 10.36 -0.06 2.63
CA PRO A 310 10.22 0.33 1.22
C PRO A 310 10.96 -0.56 0.24
N SER A 311 12.10 -1.14 0.61
CA SER A 311 12.87 -2.03 -0.28
C SER A 311 12.10 -3.32 -0.56
N PHE A 312 11.48 -3.92 0.46
CA PHE A 312 10.55 -5.05 0.28
C PHE A 312 9.37 -4.63 -0.60
N LEU A 313 8.76 -3.47 -0.31
CA LEU A 313 7.60 -2.98 -1.05
C LEU A 313 7.92 -2.78 -2.54
N ALA A 314 9.09 -2.26 -2.90
CA ALA A 314 9.50 -2.11 -4.30
C ALA A 314 9.80 -3.45 -4.97
N VAL A 315 10.46 -4.41 -4.30
CA VAL A 315 10.62 -5.77 -4.86
C VAL A 315 9.25 -6.41 -5.08
N GLU A 316 8.30 -6.26 -4.15
CA GLU A 316 6.94 -6.78 -4.34
C GLU A 316 6.16 -6.05 -5.45
N GLN A 317 6.44 -4.78 -5.71
CA GLN A 317 5.92 -4.09 -6.91
C GLN A 317 6.51 -4.64 -8.21
N MET A 318 7.81 -4.95 -8.23
CA MET A 318 8.41 -5.62 -9.39
C MET A 318 7.83 -7.03 -9.57
N ARG A 319 7.54 -7.76 -8.47
CA ARG A 319 6.84 -9.06 -8.53
C ARG A 319 5.43 -8.94 -9.13
N GLN A 320 4.73 -7.84 -8.87
CA GLN A 320 3.44 -7.50 -9.49
C GLN A 320 3.55 -7.00 -10.95
N GLY A 321 4.75 -7.06 -11.56
CA GLY A 321 4.98 -6.70 -12.97
C GLY A 321 5.23 -5.21 -13.23
N LYS A 322 5.41 -4.37 -12.21
CA LYS A 322 5.82 -2.97 -12.40
C LYS A 322 7.29 -2.87 -12.73
N SER A 323 7.68 -1.94 -13.59
CA SER A 323 9.10 -1.64 -13.82
C SER A 323 9.78 -1.17 -12.52
N PRO A 324 11.11 -1.31 -12.37
CA PRO A 324 11.84 -0.84 -11.19
C PRO A 324 11.58 0.66 -10.86
N SER A 325 11.40 1.49 -11.89
CA SER A 325 11.08 2.93 -11.71
C SER A 325 9.69 3.16 -11.11
N GLU A 326 8.67 2.43 -11.58
CA GLU A 326 7.31 2.51 -11.05
C GLU A 326 7.21 1.91 -9.65
N ALA A 327 7.91 0.79 -9.43
CA ALA A 327 8.03 0.13 -8.13
C ALA A 327 8.61 1.06 -7.05
N THR A 328 9.73 1.73 -7.35
CA THR A 328 10.31 2.72 -6.42
C THR A 328 9.40 3.93 -6.22
N ARG A 329 8.65 4.34 -7.25
CA ARG A 329 7.73 5.47 -7.20
C ARG A 329 6.53 5.19 -6.30
N GLU A 330 5.97 3.98 -6.33
CA GLU A 330 4.89 3.59 -5.41
C GLU A 330 5.39 3.56 -3.96
N ALA A 331 6.56 2.97 -3.72
CA ALA A 331 7.12 2.86 -2.36
C ALA A 331 7.38 4.25 -1.74
N ILE A 332 8.12 5.12 -2.44
CA ILE A 332 8.37 6.51 -2.01
C ILE A 332 7.07 7.32 -1.95
N GLY A 333 6.15 7.10 -2.90
CA GLY A 333 4.85 7.76 -2.95
C GLY A 333 3.95 7.41 -1.77
N ARG A 334 4.00 6.18 -1.27
CA ARG A 334 3.29 5.76 -0.06
C ARG A 334 3.82 6.45 1.19
N ILE A 335 5.14 6.59 1.33
CA ILE A 335 5.74 7.33 2.45
C ILE A 335 5.34 8.81 2.38
N LYS A 336 5.53 9.45 1.21
CA LYS A 336 5.25 10.88 1.01
C LYS A 336 3.78 11.24 1.27
N ARG A 337 2.83 10.34 1.01
CA ARG A 337 1.41 10.56 1.33
C ARG A 337 1.15 10.72 2.85
N ILE A 338 1.96 10.10 3.70
CA ILE A 338 1.79 10.14 5.17
C ILE A 338 2.78 11.12 5.83
N TYR A 339 4.00 11.22 5.30
CA TYR A 339 5.05 12.14 5.75
C TYR A 339 5.50 13.02 4.55
N PRO A 340 4.75 14.08 4.18
CA PRO A 340 4.99 14.84 2.94
C PRO A 340 6.35 15.53 2.83
N LYS A 341 7.03 15.72 3.96
CA LYS A 341 8.32 16.39 4.10
C LYS A 341 9.49 15.41 4.37
N PHE A 342 9.24 14.11 4.38
CA PHE A 342 10.31 13.13 4.60
C PHE A 342 11.37 13.23 3.49
N VAL A 343 12.62 13.01 3.89
CA VAL A 343 13.76 12.96 2.98
C VAL A 343 14.15 11.50 2.74
N GLY A 344 14.31 11.13 1.47
CA GLY A 344 14.85 9.82 1.12
C GLY A 344 14.61 9.40 -0.32
N ALA A 345 15.28 8.33 -0.69
CA ALA A 345 15.25 7.73 -2.01
C ALA A 345 15.30 6.20 -1.93
N LEU A 346 14.87 5.58 -3.01
CA LEU A 346 14.89 4.13 -3.20
C LEU A 346 15.39 3.85 -4.61
N VAL A 347 16.28 2.88 -4.75
CA VAL A 347 16.77 2.36 -6.03
C VAL A 347 16.40 0.88 -6.11
N ALA A 348 15.99 0.43 -7.29
CA ALA A 348 15.67 -0.98 -7.55
C ALA A 348 16.27 -1.44 -8.88
N ALA A 349 16.53 -2.75 -8.98
CA ALA A 349 16.94 -3.41 -10.21
C ALA A 349 16.28 -4.80 -10.31
N ALA A 350 15.78 -5.15 -11.50
CA ALA A 350 15.18 -6.46 -11.78
C ALA A 350 16.26 -7.50 -12.18
N VAL A 351 15.93 -8.79 -12.07
CA VAL A 351 16.80 -9.90 -12.54
C VAL A 351 17.22 -9.79 -14.01
N GLY A 352 16.40 -9.14 -14.85
CA GLY A 352 16.70 -8.89 -16.27
C GLY A 352 17.69 -7.75 -16.53
N GLY A 353 18.14 -7.02 -15.50
CA GLY A 353 19.05 -5.88 -15.63
C GLY A 353 18.37 -4.52 -15.87
N GLU A 354 17.04 -4.45 -15.86
CA GLU A 354 16.31 -3.19 -15.75
C GLU A 354 16.56 -2.56 -14.37
N PHE A 355 16.57 -1.23 -14.27
CA PHE A 355 16.74 -0.53 -13.00
C PHE A 355 15.99 0.81 -12.99
N GLY A 356 15.80 1.38 -11.79
CA GLY A 356 15.02 2.59 -11.60
C GLY A 356 15.12 3.14 -10.18
N ALA A 357 14.70 4.39 -10.00
CA ALA A 357 14.75 5.06 -8.71
C ALA A 357 13.64 6.11 -8.54
N ALA A 358 13.34 6.45 -7.30
CA ALA A 358 12.47 7.56 -6.92
C ALA A 358 12.95 8.22 -5.63
N CYS A 359 12.62 9.50 -5.43
CA CYS A 359 13.03 10.26 -4.24
C CYS A 359 11.99 11.29 -3.77
N SER A 360 12.14 11.75 -2.53
CA SER A 360 11.39 12.83 -1.89
C SER A 360 12.31 13.66 -1.01
N GLY A 361 12.07 14.97 -0.91
CA GLY A 361 12.79 15.87 0.02
C GLY A 361 14.27 16.12 -0.32
N LEU A 362 14.75 15.72 -1.51
CA LEU A 362 16.16 15.84 -1.94
C LEU A 362 16.42 17.00 -2.92
N GLY A 363 15.57 18.04 -2.91
CA GLY A 363 15.84 19.31 -3.59
C GLY A 363 16.04 19.19 -5.11
N GLU A 364 17.27 19.39 -5.59
CA GLU A 364 17.64 19.33 -7.02
C GLU A 364 17.40 17.94 -7.64
N GLY A 365 17.42 16.89 -6.81
CA GLY A 365 17.16 15.51 -7.20
C GLY A 365 18.03 14.52 -6.44
N PHE A 366 17.92 13.26 -6.82
CA PHE A 366 18.74 12.17 -6.30
C PHE A 366 19.51 11.53 -7.45
N GLY A 367 20.84 11.61 -7.37
CA GLY A 367 21.72 10.86 -8.25
C GLY A 367 21.93 9.44 -7.75
N TYR A 368 22.07 8.49 -8.66
CA TYR A 368 22.52 7.14 -8.35
C TYR A 368 23.50 6.63 -9.41
N SER A 369 24.40 5.73 -8.99
CA SER A 369 25.48 5.20 -9.81
C SER A 369 25.11 3.84 -10.38
N VAL A 370 25.39 3.62 -11.66
CA VAL A 370 25.21 2.33 -12.35
C VAL A 370 26.49 1.95 -13.06
N VAL A 371 26.91 0.69 -12.94
CA VAL A 371 28.07 0.12 -13.65
C VAL A 371 27.64 -1.19 -14.29
N ASP A 372 27.80 -1.25 -15.62
CA ASP A 372 27.49 -2.43 -16.44
C ASP A 372 28.65 -2.74 -17.40
N SER A 373 28.48 -3.77 -18.23
CA SER A 373 29.47 -4.20 -19.24
C SER A 373 29.77 -3.16 -20.33
N SER A 374 28.96 -2.11 -20.47
CA SER A 374 29.13 -1.05 -21.48
C SER A 374 29.87 0.18 -20.94
N ARG A 375 29.56 0.62 -19.71
CA ARG A 375 30.27 1.70 -18.96
C ARG A 375 29.66 1.97 -17.58
N ALA A 376 30.41 2.67 -16.73
CA ALA A 376 29.85 3.40 -15.59
C ALA A 376 29.04 4.63 -16.05
N LYS A 377 27.92 4.91 -15.39
CA LYS A 377 27.02 6.05 -15.64
C LYS A 377 26.36 6.53 -14.34
N VAL A 378 26.08 7.82 -14.26
CA VAL A 378 25.24 8.43 -13.21
C VAL A 378 23.88 8.76 -13.80
N ILE A 379 22.82 8.55 -13.03
CA ILE A 379 21.45 8.85 -13.41
C ILE A 379 20.80 9.69 -12.32
N MET A 380 20.21 10.82 -12.72
CA MET A 380 19.47 11.72 -11.83
C MET A 380 17.98 11.43 -11.90
N VAL A 381 17.31 11.33 -10.76
CA VAL A 381 15.85 11.36 -10.65
C VAL A 381 15.39 12.57 -9.85
N HIS A 382 14.40 13.29 -10.38
CA HIS A 382 13.83 14.46 -9.71
C HIS A 382 12.79 14.06 -8.65
N GLU A 383 12.53 14.99 -7.73
CA GLU A 383 11.60 14.77 -6.63
C GLU A 383 10.20 14.35 -7.11
N LEU A 384 9.69 13.25 -6.52
CA LEU A 384 8.36 12.74 -6.81
C LEU A 384 7.28 13.77 -6.46
N GLN A 385 6.60 14.26 -7.51
CA GLN A 385 5.42 15.09 -7.39
C GLN A 385 4.19 14.21 -7.15
N ILE A 386 3.42 14.54 -6.10
CA ILE A 386 2.14 13.90 -5.81
C ILE A 386 1.10 15.00 -5.78
N HIS A 387 0.16 14.95 -6.74
CA HIS A 387 -0.97 15.86 -6.71
C HIS A 387 -1.95 15.38 -5.63
N PRO A 388 -2.37 16.25 -4.70
CA PRO A 388 -3.37 15.87 -3.70
C PRO A 388 -4.67 15.52 -4.44
N ARG A 389 -5.21 14.31 -4.22
CA ARG A 389 -6.57 13.99 -4.67
C ARG A 389 -7.51 14.95 -3.96
N HIS A 390 -8.22 15.79 -4.73
CA HIS A 390 -9.30 16.60 -4.18
C HIS A 390 -10.39 15.66 -3.66
N PHE A 391 -10.50 15.54 -2.33
CA PHE A 391 -11.73 15.11 -1.69
C PHE A 391 -12.80 16.16 -1.99
N SER A 392 -13.68 15.88 -2.94
CA SER A 392 -14.93 16.62 -3.17
C SER A 392 -15.92 16.31 -2.04
N GLY A 393 -15.62 16.80 -0.84
CA GLY A 393 -16.56 16.77 0.28
C GLY A 393 -17.83 17.54 -0.09
N MET A 394 -19.00 16.91 0.07
CA MET A 394 -20.27 17.61 -0.02
C MET A 394 -20.33 18.69 1.07
N PRO A 395 -20.74 19.93 0.75
CA PRO A 395 -20.88 20.97 1.76
C PRO A 395 -22.09 20.70 2.66
N ASN A 396 -21.92 20.91 3.97
CA ASN A 396 -23.03 20.90 4.92
C ASN A 396 -24.01 22.05 4.60
N ASN A 397 -25.31 21.77 4.71
CA ASN A 397 -26.38 22.74 4.48
C ASN A 397 -26.25 23.96 5.42
N GLY A 398 -26.11 25.16 4.82
CA GLY A 398 -26.10 26.42 5.56
C GLY A 398 -26.10 27.64 4.63
N SER A 399 -27.29 28.24 4.45
CA SER A 399 -27.55 29.50 3.73
C SER A 399 -27.34 29.52 2.20
N LEU A 400 -28.46 29.44 1.48
CA LEU A 400 -28.58 29.85 0.08
C LEU A 400 -28.36 31.37 -0.07
N SER A 401 -27.27 31.78 -0.74
CA SER A 401 -27.29 32.97 -1.61
C SER A 401 -26.07 33.08 -2.53
N THR A 402 -26.33 33.48 -3.78
CA THR A 402 -25.37 33.90 -4.83
C THR A 402 -24.58 32.82 -5.60
N PHE A 403 -24.54 32.99 -6.92
CA PHE A 403 -23.79 32.25 -7.95
C PHE A 403 -24.30 30.86 -8.39
N LEU A 404 -25.50 30.86 -8.99
CA LEU A 404 -25.79 30.07 -10.19
C LEU A 404 -25.97 31.03 -11.37
N ILE A 405 -25.23 30.82 -12.47
CA ILE A 405 -25.55 31.03 -13.90
C ILE A 405 -24.21 31.07 -14.66
N ALA A 406 -23.90 29.97 -15.36
CA ALA A 406 -23.43 29.93 -16.76
C ALA A 406 -23.04 28.49 -17.12
N ALA A 407 -23.47 28.04 -18.31
CA ALA A 407 -23.13 26.79 -18.99
C ALA A 407 -24.03 25.54 -18.77
N PHE A 408 -25.34 25.67 -19.04
CA PHE A 408 -26.06 24.68 -19.85
C PHE A 408 -27.23 25.35 -20.57
N PHE A 409 -27.17 25.41 -21.90
CA PHE A 409 -28.27 25.26 -22.88
C PHE A 409 -27.81 25.78 -24.27
N SER A 410 -27.01 24.98 -24.96
CA SER A 410 -27.06 24.92 -26.42
C SER A 410 -28.10 23.88 -26.81
N LEU A 411 -29.39 24.23 -26.72
CA LEU A 411 -30.51 23.57 -27.40
C LEU A 411 -31.78 24.37 -27.10
N GLY A 412 -32.34 25.01 -28.13
CA GLY A 412 -33.55 25.82 -27.99
C GLY A 412 -34.02 26.37 -29.31
N HIS A 413 -34.89 25.63 -30.01
CA HIS A 413 -35.74 26.19 -31.05
C HIS A 413 -37.20 26.12 -30.59
N LEU A 414 -37.79 27.31 -30.38
CA LEU A 414 -39.23 27.61 -30.43
C LEU A 414 -40.08 27.01 -29.27
N SER A 415 -41.00 27.75 -28.61
CA SER A 415 -41.69 28.99 -29.02
C SER A 415 -42.33 29.76 -27.85
N ASN A 416 -42.52 31.07 -28.04
CA ASN A 416 -43.70 31.88 -27.66
C ASN A 416 -44.29 31.84 -26.22
N TRP A 417 -44.06 32.88 -25.40
CA TRP A 417 -45.08 33.91 -25.03
C TRP A 417 -44.62 34.97 -23.98
N ALA A 418 -44.36 36.19 -24.50
CA ALA A 418 -44.76 37.55 -24.10
C ALA A 418 -45.11 38.03 -22.64
N PHE A 419 -44.77 39.31 -22.38
CA PHE A 419 -45.16 40.25 -21.27
C PHE A 419 -44.67 39.91 -19.84
N SER A 420 -44.29 40.85 -18.93
CA SER A 420 -44.00 42.30 -19.02
C SER A 420 -43.40 42.84 -17.69
N ALA A 421 -42.59 43.91 -17.71
CA ALA A 421 -42.03 44.59 -16.53
C ALA A 421 -42.76 45.91 -16.17
N PRO A 422 -42.77 46.33 -14.88
CA PRO A 422 -42.22 47.63 -14.43
C PRO A 422 -41.62 47.61 -12.99
N SER A 423 -40.97 48.65 -12.41
CA SER A 423 -40.12 49.78 -12.88
C SER A 423 -39.47 50.50 -11.67
N ASN A 424 -38.56 51.48 -11.93
CA ASN A 424 -38.02 52.54 -11.04
C ASN A 424 -37.06 52.12 -9.89
N TRP A 425 -35.83 52.62 -9.67
CA TRP A 425 -35.12 53.94 -9.78
C TRP A 425 -34.95 54.69 -8.44
N ASN A 426 -33.70 54.89 -7.98
CA ASN A 426 -33.08 56.19 -7.62
C ASN A 426 -31.63 56.07 -7.07
N GLN A 427 -30.79 57.08 -7.35
CA GLN A 427 -29.51 57.38 -6.65
C GLN A 427 -29.66 58.70 -5.84
N PRO A 428 -28.62 59.20 -5.10
CA PRO A 428 -27.70 60.19 -5.73
C PRO A 428 -26.23 60.27 -5.19
N GLU A 429 -25.38 60.94 -5.98
CA GLU A 429 -24.24 61.87 -5.68
C GLU A 429 -23.06 61.45 -4.75
N VAL A 430 -21.74 61.63 -5.01
CA VAL A 430 -20.84 62.58 -5.77
C VAL A 430 -20.06 63.53 -4.85
N VAL A 431 -18.71 63.46 -4.87
CA VAL A 431 -17.74 64.59 -4.76
C VAL A 431 -16.43 64.19 -5.47
N VAL A 432 -15.79 65.12 -6.20
CA VAL A 432 -14.43 65.03 -6.75
C VAL A 432 -13.74 66.37 -6.54
N ASP A 433 -12.42 66.40 -6.29
CA ASP A 433 -11.59 67.58 -6.57
C ASP A 433 -10.19 67.20 -7.10
N SER A 434 -9.57 68.17 -7.76
CA SER A 434 -8.36 68.18 -8.59
C SER A 434 -7.14 68.76 -7.83
N GLY A 435 -5.89 68.67 -8.27
CA GLY A 435 -5.24 68.02 -9.41
C GLY A 435 -3.81 68.60 -9.58
N ASN A 436 -2.91 67.97 -10.36
CA ASN A 436 -1.78 68.68 -11.00
C ASN A 436 -1.03 67.87 -12.07
N TYR A 437 -0.82 68.53 -13.23
CA TYR A 437 0.12 68.32 -14.35
C TYR A 437 0.73 66.94 -14.70
N GLY A 438 0.59 66.57 -15.98
CA GLY A 438 1.81 66.29 -16.78
C GLY A 438 1.83 65.20 -17.86
N GLY A 439 1.10 65.37 -18.98
CA GLY A 439 1.53 64.90 -20.31
C GLY A 439 1.42 63.41 -20.68
N GLY A 440 0.66 63.10 -21.75
CA GLY A 440 0.64 61.78 -22.41
C GLY A 440 -0.73 61.42 -23.00
N SER A 441 -0.87 61.46 -24.33
CA SER A 441 -2.15 61.27 -25.03
C SER A 441 -2.51 59.81 -25.32
N LEU A 442 -3.56 59.33 -24.64
CA LEU A 442 -4.78 58.65 -25.14
C LEU A 442 -4.92 58.30 -26.66
N PRO A 443 -5.83 57.37 -27.07
CA PRO A 443 -6.14 56.03 -26.53
C PRO A 443 -6.70 55.03 -27.62
N TYR A 444 -7.72 54.23 -27.24
CA TYR A 444 -8.71 53.46 -28.03
C TYR A 444 -8.46 51.98 -28.36
N PHE A 445 -8.89 51.15 -27.40
CA PHE A 445 -9.53 49.86 -27.65
C PHE A 445 -10.92 50.07 -28.31
N GLU A 446 -10.97 50.27 -29.63
CA GLU A 446 -12.16 50.05 -30.46
C GLU A 446 -11.74 49.47 -31.82
N SER A 447 -11.63 48.14 -31.91
CA SER A 447 -11.44 47.43 -33.21
C SER A 447 -11.66 45.91 -33.13
N ALA A 448 -11.44 45.28 -31.98
CA ALA A 448 -11.39 43.81 -31.85
C ALA A 448 -12.74 43.06 -31.85
N LEU A 449 -13.89 43.76 -31.86
CA LEU A 449 -15.22 43.12 -31.93
C LEU A 449 -15.83 43.11 -33.34
N ALA A 450 -15.24 43.83 -34.30
CA ALA A 450 -15.74 43.93 -35.68
C ALA A 450 -15.16 42.88 -36.65
N GLN A 451 -14.16 42.09 -36.23
CA GLN A 451 -13.46 41.12 -37.10
C GLN A 451 -13.80 39.64 -36.83
N LEU A 452 -14.59 39.33 -35.79
CA LEU A 452 -14.97 37.95 -35.44
C LEU A 452 -16.37 37.51 -35.94
N GLN A 453 -17.08 38.38 -36.67
CA GLN A 453 -18.40 38.08 -37.25
C GLN A 453 -18.41 37.96 -38.79
N ALA A 454 -17.24 38.01 -39.44
CA ALA A 454 -17.13 38.00 -40.91
C ALA A 454 -16.55 36.71 -41.53
N GLN A 455 -16.37 35.63 -40.75
CA GLN A 455 -15.74 34.38 -41.22
C GLN A 455 -16.59 33.09 -41.09
N ASN A 456 -17.86 33.19 -40.67
CA ASN A 456 -18.78 32.04 -40.54
C ASN A 456 -19.89 32.00 -41.62
N GLN A 457 -19.71 32.69 -42.76
CA GLN A 457 -20.64 32.63 -43.91
C GLN A 457 -19.90 32.55 -45.26
N ALA A 458 -19.04 31.53 -45.42
CA ALA A 458 -18.54 31.11 -46.73
C ALA A 458 -18.01 29.66 -46.65
N ASN A 459 -18.91 28.67 -46.86
CA ASN A 459 -18.64 27.35 -47.48
C ASN A 459 -19.86 26.42 -47.27
N SER A 460 -20.90 26.61 -48.07
CA SER A 460 -22.06 25.72 -48.13
C SER A 460 -22.63 25.59 -49.55
N VAL A 461 -21.75 25.33 -50.52
CA VAL A 461 -22.09 24.88 -51.89
C VAL A 461 -20.96 23.97 -52.37
N GLY A 462 -21.27 22.78 -52.90
CA GLY A 462 -20.28 21.86 -53.48
C GLY A 462 -20.33 20.43 -52.94
N ALA A 463 -21.50 19.80 -52.97
CA ALA A 463 -21.66 18.37 -52.65
C ALA A 463 -22.33 17.65 -53.81
N GLU A 464 -21.55 17.33 -54.84
CA GLU A 464 -21.75 16.30 -55.88
C GLU A 464 -20.44 16.24 -56.72
N GLU A 465 -20.13 15.09 -57.33
CA GLU A 465 -18.93 14.82 -58.16
C GLU A 465 -17.52 14.74 -57.49
N VAL A 466 -17.33 13.90 -56.46
CA VAL A 466 -16.10 13.03 -56.37
C VAL A 466 -16.43 11.66 -55.74
N GLN A 467 -17.38 10.92 -56.34
CA GLN A 467 -17.74 9.55 -55.92
C GLN A 467 -17.34 8.54 -57.01
N GLN A 468 -16.04 8.41 -57.27
CA GLN A 468 -15.40 7.35 -58.06
C GLN A 468 -13.87 7.46 -57.93
N LEU A 469 -13.16 6.32 -57.96
CA LEU A 469 -11.69 6.16 -57.77
C LEU A 469 -11.17 6.09 -56.32
N ALA A 470 -11.68 5.13 -55.53
CA ALA A 470 -10.98 4.60 -54.34
C ALA A 470 -11.23 3.10 -54.10
N ASP A 471 -11.54 2.33 -55.14
CA ASP A 471 -11.54 0.87 -55.09
C ASP A 471 -10.19 0.32 -55.58
N GLN A 472 -9.69 -0.71 -54.90
CA GLN A 472 -8.47 -1.53 -55.14
C GLN A 472 -7.24 -1.23 -54.27
N GLN A 473 -7.20 -1.81 -53.06
CA GLN A 473 -6.05 -2.60 -52.58
C GLN A 473 -6.51 -3.60 -51.48
N PRO A 474 -5.91 -4.81 -51.39
CA PRO A 474 -6.48 -5.92 -50.62
C PRO A 474 -6.11 -5.91 -49.13
N ARG A 475 -7.03 -6.40 -48.28
CA ARG A 475 -6.82 -6.66 -46.85
C ARG A 475 -5.80 -7.78 -46.61
N SER A 476 -4.87 -7.58 -45.69
CA SER A 476 -4.14 -8.64 -44.99
C SER A 476 -4.72 -8.81 -43.59
N ALA A 477 -5.19 -10.01 -43.24
CA ALA A 477 -5.63 -10.32 -41.89
C ALA A 477 -4.43 -10.58 -40.98
N VAL A 478 -4.32 -9.86 -39.85
CA VAL A 478 -4.55 -10.35 -38.47
C VAL A 478 -4.71 -9.09 -37.59
N GLU A 479 -5.92 -8.55 -37.57
CA GLU A 479 -6.42 -7.66 -36.52
C GLU A 479 -7.69 -8.35 -35.99
N GLU A 480 -7.54 -9.19 -34.97
CA GLU A 480 -8.67 -9.58 -34.13
C GLU A 480 -8.78 -8.51 -33.05
N GLU A 481 -9.71 -7.57 -33.26
CA GLU A 481 -10.08 -6.57 -32.27
C GLU A 481 -10.74 -7.28 -31.07
N GLU A 482 -10.21 -7.08 -29.85
CA GLU A 482 -10.99 -7.35 -28.64
C GLU A 482 -12.12 -6.31 -28.57
N GLU A 483 -13.31 -6.66 -29.07
CA GLU A 483 -14.52 -5.90 -28.77
C GLU A 483 -14.77 -5.97 -27.25
N GLU A 484 -14.58 -4.84 -26.54
CA GLU A 484 -15.00 -4.71 -25.14
C GLU A 484 -16.54 -4.82 -25.04
N GLU A 485 -17.05 -6.05 -24.86
CA GLU A 485 -18.46 -6.29 -24.52
C GLU A 485 -18.83 -5.52 -23.24
N LYS A 486 -19.70 -4.53 -23.40
CA LYS A 486 -19.97 -3.53 -22.36
C LYS A 486 -20.84 -4.11 -21.23
N GLN A 487 -20.18 -4.57 -20.17
CA GLN A 487 -20.81 -5.14 -18.96
C GLN A 487 -21.96 -4.26 -18.41
N LEU A 488 -23.15 -4.84 -18.31
CA LEU A 488 -24.34 -4.14 -17.81
C LEU A 488 -24.35 -4.12 -16.28
N THR A 489 -24.04 -2.95 -15.72
CA THR A 489 -24.07 -2.68 -14.28
C THR A 489 -25.39 -1.99 -13.90
N LEU A 490 -26.13 -2.59 -12.96
CA LEU A 490 -27.36 -2.05 -12.40
C LEU A 490 -27.22 -1.84 -10.89
N VAL A 491 -27.53 -0.63 -10.42
CA VAL A 491 -27.50 -0.29 -8.99
C VAL A 491 -28.91 -0.39 -8.40
N LEU A 492 -29.13 -1.36 -7.52
CA LEU A 492 -30.36 -1.52 -6.77
C LEU A 492 -30.29 -0.70 -5.48
N GLN A 493 -31.04 0.42 -5.46
CA GLN A 493 -31.18 1.25 -4.27
C GLN A 493 -32.05 0.55 -3.22
N LEU A 494 -31.56 0.48 -1.98
CA LEU A 494 -32.22 -0.23 -0.89
C LEU A 494 -33.15 0.69 -0.09
N PRO A 495 -34.36 0.24 0.31
CA PRO A 495 -35.18 0.96 1.27
C PRO A 495 -34.46 1.25 2.59
N SER A 496 -34.77 2.37 3.23
CA SER A 496 -34.07 2.86 4.43
C SER A 496 -34.19 1.94 5.67
N GLU A 497 -35.19 1.06 5.68
CA GLU A 497 -35.36 -0.02 6.67
C GLU A 497 -34.32 -1.15 6.56
N ILE A 498 -33.69 -1.27 5.39
CA ILE A 498 -32.57 -2.20 5.18
C ILE A 498 -31.28 -1.56 5.69
N GLY A 499 -30.57 -2.37 6.48
CA GLY A 499 -29.34 -2.00 7.16
C GLY A 499 -28.11 -2.26 6.31
N HIS A 500 -26.96 -2.35 6.98
CA HIS A 500 -25.78 -3.00 6.41
C HIS A 500 -26.12 -4.44 6.02
N VAL A 501 -26.08 -4.73 4.72
CA VAL A 501 -26.31 -6.07 4.14
C VAL A 501 -25.01 -6.85 4.21
N VAL A 502 -25.02 -7.91 5.00
CA VAL A 502 -23.82 -8.62 5.45
C VAL A 502 -23.78 -10.08 5.02
N GLY A 503 -24.93 -10.67 4.70
CA GLY A 503 -25.05 -11.96 4.05
C GLY A 503 -26.02 -11.86 2.86
N MET A 504 -25.71 -12.60 1.79
CA MET A 504 -26.54 -12.65 0.57
C MET A 504 -26.53 -14.07 0.00
N ALA A 505 -27.68 -14.50 -0.50
CA ALA A 505 -27.87 -15.72 -1.27
C ALA A 505 -29.09 -15.58 -2.18
N LEU A 506 -29.24 -16.48 -3.16
CA LEU A 506 -30.48 -16.61 -3.91
C LEU A 506 -31.24 -17.85 -3.41
N ASP A 507 -32.56 -17.76 -3.33
CA ASP A 507 -33.40 -18.92 -3.02
C ASP A 507 -33.61 -19.81 -4.27
N PRO A 508 -34.20 -21.02 -4.14
CA PRO A 508 -34.47 -21.89 -5.29
C PRO A 508 -35.56 -21.36 -6.25
N GLN A 509 -36.05 -20.13 -6.07
CA GLN A 509 -36.89 -19.39 -7.02
C GLN A 509 -36.08 -18.27 -7.70
N ASN A 510 -34.75 -18.30 -7.53
CA ASN A 510 -33.79 -17.30 -7.99
C ASN A 510 -34.05 -15.88 -7.44
N ARG A 511 -34.70 -15.75 -6.27
CA ARG A 511 -34.98 -14.45 -5.63
C ARG A 511 -33.86 -14.06 -4.66
N LEU A 512 -33.49 -12.78 -4.64
CA LEU A 512 -32.40 -12.28 -3.81
C LEU A 512 -32.79 -12.18 -2.34
N VAL A 513 -32.18 -13.02 -1.50
CA VAL A 513 -32.34 -13.02 -0.04
C VAL A 513 -31.16 -12.30 0.59
N LEU A 514 -31.46 -11.29 1.41
CA LEU A 514 -30.50 -10.49 2.14
C LEU A 514 -30.58 -10.79 3.64
N PHE A 515 -29.43 -10.86 4.30
CA PHE A 515 -29.30 -10.81 5.75
C PHE A 515 -28.62 -9.50 6.14
N HIS A 516 -29.33 -8.65 6.89
CA HIS A 516 -28.94 -7.28 7.19
C HIS A 516 -29.09 -6.93 8.66
N ARG A 517 -28.29 -5.96 9.12
CA ARG A 517 -28.23 -5.56 10.54
C ARG A 517 -29.34 -4.60 11.00
N SER A 518 -30.32 -4.29 10.16
CA SER A 518 -31.28 -3.18 10.35
C SER A 518 -30.55 -1.90 10.81
N SER A 519 -30.91 -1.30 11.95
CA SER A 519 -30.23 -0.11 12.52
C SER A 519 -28.94 -0.40 13.30
N ARG A 520 -28.50 -1.67 13.40
CA ARG A 520 -27.30 -2.06 14.15
C ARG A 520 -26.04 -1.85 13.30
N VAL A 521 -25.03 -1.22 13.89
CA VAL A 521 -23.65 -1.13 13.36
C VAL A 521 -22.75 -2.01 14.23
N TRP A 522 -21.73 -2.63 13.64
CA TRP A 522 -20.66 -3.29 14.40
C TRP A 522 -19.47 -2.33 14.48
N ASP A 523 -19.19 -1.88 15.70
CA ASP A 523 -18.10 -0.98 16.06
C ASP A 523 -17.22 -1.55 17.21
N GLU A 524 -16.28 -0.75 17.71
CA GLU A 524 -15.44 -1.07 18.87
C GLU A 524 -16.22 -1.28 20.17
N ASN A 525 -17.39 -0.65 20.32
CA ASN A 525 -18.23 -0.72 21.53
C ASN A 525 -19.17 -1.93 21.54
N SER A 526 -19.26 -2.66 20.42
CA SER A 526 -20.21 -3.76 20.24
C SER A 526 -19.88 -4.99 21.08
N PHE A 527 -18.61 -5.22 21.40
CA PHE A 527 -18.16 -6.38 22.18
C PHE A 527 -17.15 -5.98 23.25
N THR A 528 -17.23 -6.65 24.40
CA THR A 528 -16.21 -6.60 25.45
C THR A 528 -14.91 -7.29 25.02
N GLU A 529 -13.81 -7.02 25.73
CA GLU A 529 -12.50 -7.70 25.55
C GLU A 529 -12.62 -9.24 25.58
N LYS A 530 -13.56 -9.78 26.37
CA LYS A 530 -13.85 -11.23 26.46
C LYS A 530 -14.78 -11.73 25.34
N ASN A 531 -14.84 -10.99 24.22
CA ASN A 531 -15.66 -11.23 23.04
C ASN A 531 -17.18 -11.31 23.27
N ARG A 532 -17.70 -11.06 24.48
CA ARG A 532 -19.14 -11.04 24.77
C ARG A 532 -19.78 -9.76 24.25
N LEU A 533 -20.95 -9.87 23.63
CA LEU A 533 -21.77 -8.74 23.17
C LEU A 533 -22.04 -7.76 24.32
N ASN A 534 -22.00 -6.46 24.02
CA ASN A 534 -22.31 -5.42 24.99
C ASN A 534 -23.77 -5.52 25.46
N ARG A 535 -24.01 -5.37 26.78
CA ARG A 535 -25.35 -5.53 27.39
C ARG A 535 -26.37 -4.50 26.92
N SER A 536 -25.94 -3.36 26.38
CA SER A 536 -26.82 -2.36 25.75
C SER A 536 -27.37 -2.81 24.39
N LEU A 537 -26.77 -3.83 23.77
CA LEU A 537 -27.20 -4.36 22.48
C LEU A 537 -28.12 -5.57 22.69
N GLU A 538 -29.39 -5.29 23.01
CA GLU A 538 -30.45 -6.31 23.05
C GLU A 538 -30.70 -6.95 21.67
N VAL A 539 -31.61 -7.92 21.57
CA VAL A 539 -31.97 -8.53 20.27
C VAL A 539 -32.52 -7.48 19.31
N ILE A 540 -32.26 -7.61 17.99
CA ILE A 540 -32.79 -6.67 16.99
C ILE A 540 -34.32 -6.86 16.89
N PRO A 541 -35.15 -5.83 17.16
CA PRO A 541 -36.61 -5.97 17.13
C PRO A 541 -37.17 -5.93 15.70
N ASN A 542 -36.47 -5.22 14.80
CA ASN A 542 -36.81 -5.10 13.39
C ASN A 542 -36.50 -6.37 12.62
N ALA A 543 -37.03 -6.45 11.39
CA ALA A 543 -36.66 -7.52 10.47
C ALA A 543 -35.18 -7.39 10.09
N THR A 544 -34.53 -8.55 9.89
CA THR A 544 -33.11 -8.67 9.52
C THR A 544 -32.92 -9.54 8.29
N ILE A 545 -33.97 -10.17 7.79
CA ILE A 545 -33.98 -10.96 6.56
C ILE A 545 -34.94 -10.26 5.59
N ALA A 546 -34.48 -9.98 4.37
CA ALA A 546 -35.29 -9.36 3.33
C ALA A 546 -35.25 -10.22 2.06
N VAL A 547 -36.37 -10.37 1.36
CA VAL A 547 -36.43 -10.94 0.01
C VAL A 547 -36.72 -9.81 -0.97
N LEU A 548 -35.88 -9.63 -1.99
CA LEU A 548 -36.00 -8.58 -2.99
C LEU A 548 -36.38 -9.11 -4.37
N ASP A 549 -36.98 -8.25 -5.18
CA ASP A 549 -36.98 -8.40 -6.63
C ASP A 549 -35.62 -8.01 -7.22
N ASN A 550 -35.02 -8.93 -7.99
CA ASN A 550 -33.64 -8.83 -8.47
C ASN A 550 -33.37 -7.68 -9.45
N ASN A 551 -34.41 -7.06 -10.01
CA ASN A 551 -34.27 -6.05 -11.07
C ASN A 551 -34.66 -4.64 -10.58
N SER A 552 -35.57 -4.53 -9.62
CA SER A 552 -36.03 -3.26 -9.04
C SER A 552 -35.46 -2.97 -7.66
N GLY A 553 -34.90 -3.97 -6.96
CA GLY A 553 -34.49 -3.84 -5.56
C GLY A 553 -35.66 -3.72 -4.57
N LYS A 554 -36.90 -3.85 -5.06
CA LYS A 554 -38.11 -3.74 -4.24
C LYS A 554 -38.20 -4.90 -3.25
N VAL A 555 -38.48 -4.57 -1.99
CA VAL A 555 -38.80 -5.56 -0.95
C VAL A 555 -40.10 -6.29 -1.28
N LEU A 556 -40.02 -7.62 -1.30
CA LEU A 556 -41.13 -8.56 -1.46
C LEU A 556 -41.58 -9.10 -0.09
N GLU A 557 -40.62 -9.46 0.77
CA GLU A 557 -40.87 -10.06 2.09
C GLU A 557 -39.84 -9.59 3.13
N MET A 558 -40.22 -9.53 4.42
CA MET A 558 -39.34 -9.16 5.54
C MET A 558 -39.56 -10.09 6.74
N HIS A 559 -38.48 -10.71 7.23
CA HIS A 559 -38.48 -11.77 8.25
C HIS A 559 -37.37 -11.57 9.30
N GLY A 560 -37.27 -12.47 10.29
CA GLY A 560 -36.17 -12.48 11.28
C GLY A 560 -36.31 -11.55 12.50
N ARG A 561 -37.46 -10.89 12.68
CA ARG A 561 -37.75 -10.01 13.83
C ARG A 561 -37.51 -10.71 15.18
N ASN A 562 -36.89 -10.00 16.12
CA ASN A 562 -36.62 -10.46 17.50
C ASN A 562 -35.77 -11.75 17.59
N HIS A 563 -34.96 -12.07 16.58
CA HIS A 563 -34.19 -13.30 16.55
C HIS A 563 -32.67 -13.09 16.71
N PHE A 564 -32.08 -12.17 15.96
CA PHE A 564 -30.63 -11.99 15.84
C PHE A 564 -30.12 -10.76 16.60
N TYR A 565 -28.86 -10.81 17.03
CA TYR A 565 -28.21 -9.71 17.77
C TYR A 565 -27.29 -8.86 16.88
N MET A 566 -26.44 -9.53 16.10
CA MET A 566 -25.49 -8.94 15.16
C MET A 566 -25.29 -9.89 13.95
N PRO A 567 -26.18 -9.83 12.95
CA PRO A 567 -26.06 -10.58 11.69
C PRO A 567 -24.68 -10.56 11.03
N HIS A 568 -24.30 -11.68 10.41
CA HIS A 568 -23.11 -11.80 9.57
C HIS A 568 -23.39 -12.60 8.28
N GLY A 569 -23.12 -13.90 8.24
CA GLY A 569 -23.21 -14.74 7.04
C GLY A 569 -24.62 -15.28 6.74
N LEU A 570 -24.87 -15.56 5.46
CA LEU A 570 -26.06 -16.22 4.93
C LEU A 570 -25.67 -17.15 3.77
N ALA A 571 -26.08 -18.41 3.85
CA ALA A 571 -26.14 -19.34 2.74
C ALA A 571 -27.54 -19.96 2.63
N ILE A 572 -27.90 -20.49 1.46
CA ILE A 572 -29.14 -21.24 1.24
C ILE A 572 -28.76 -22.62 0.70
N ASP A 573 -29.32 -23.68 1.27
CA ASP A 573 -29.10 -25.05 0.80
C ASP A 573 -30.05 -25.42 -0.35
N SER A 574 -29.79 -26.57 -0.99
CA SER A 574 -30.56 -27.05 -2.15
C SER A 574 -32.04 -27.39 -1.86
N GLU A 575 -32.44 -27.47 -0.59
CA GLU A 575 -33.84 -27.63 -0.18
C GLU A 575 -34.55 -26.27 0.03
N GLY A 576 -33.79 -25.17 -0.02
CA GLY A 576 -34.25 -23.80 0.25
C GLY A 576 -34.19 -23.40 1.73
N ASN A 577 -33.48 -24.14 2.58
CA ASN A 577 -33.30 -23.73 3.97
C ASN A 577 -32.20 -22.65 4.08
N LEU A 578 -32.43 -21.64 4.91
CA LEU A 578 -31.46 -20.58 5.18
C LEU A 578 -30.53 -20.99 6.31
N TRP A 579 -29.23 -20.80 6.12
CA TRP A 579 -28.19 -21.02 7.10
C TRP A 579 -27.53 -19.67 7.43
N LEU A 580 -27.58 -19.27 8.70
CA LEU A 580 -27.31 -17.91 9.15
C LEU A 580 -26.29 -17.91 10.29
N THR A 581 -25.29 -17.03 10.25
CA THR A 581 -24.35 -16.82 11.37
C THR A 581 -24.61 -15.49 12.08
N ASP A 582 -24.77 -15.54 13.41
CA ASP A 582 -24.95 -14.35 14.26
C ASP A 582 -23.75 -14.24 15.22
N VAL A 583 -22.87 -13.29 14.92
CA VAL A 583 -21.67 -13.07 15.74
C VAL A 583 -22.01 -12.51 17.11
N GLY A 584 -23.20 -11.92 17.29
CA GLY A 584 -23.64 -11.32 18.55
C GLY A 584 -24.11 -12.37 19.54
N SER A 585 -24.90 -13.34 19.09
CA SER A 585 -25.27 -14.52 19.90
C SER A 585 -24.18 -15.58 19.96
N HIS A 586 -23.19 -15.54 19.06
CA HIS A 586 -22.19 -16.59 18.83
C HIS A 586 -22.82 -17.92 18.39
N GLN A 587 -23.88 -17.85 17.58
CA GLN A 587 -24.64 -19.01 17.14
C GLN A 587 -24.73 -19.11 15.60
N VAL A 588 -25.02 -20.32 15.14
CA VAL A 588 -25.40 -20.62 13.76
C VAL A 588 -26.82 -21.15 13.77
N HIS A 589 -27.67 -20.67 12.86
CA HIS A 589 -29.08 -21.00 12.80
C HIS A 589 -29.43 -21.61 11.44
N LYS A 590 -30.25 -22.67 11.43
CA LYS A 590 -30.95 -23.17 10.24
C LYS A 590 -32.41 -22.77 10.33
N LEU A 591 -32.93 -22.10 9.30
CA LEU A 591 -34.35 -21.79 9.13
C LEU A 591 -34.87 -22.51 7.87
N ASP A 592 -36.13 -22.92 7.86
CA ASP A 592 -36.74 -23.44 6.62
C ASP A 592 -37.10 -22.31 5.63
N LYS A 593 -37.57 -22.70 4.44
CA LYS A 593 -38.07 -21.79 3.40
C LYS A 593 -39.36 -21.02 3.76
N GLN A 594 -39.92 -21.23 4.96
CA GLN A 594 -40.95 -20.40 5.58
C GLN A 594 -40.39 -19.53 6.71
N PHE A 595 -39.06 -19.39 6.78
CA PHE A 595 -38.32 -18.61 7.78
C PHE A 595 -38.54 -19.07 9.23
N ARG A 596 -38.95 -20.33 9.43
CA ARG A 596 -39.12 -20.93 10.77
C ARG A 596 -37.82 -21.56 11.22
N LEU A 597 -37.38 -21.29 12.45
CA LEU A 597 -36.17 -21.87 13.03
C LEU A 597 -36.31 -23.40 13.13
N LEU A 598 -35.35 -24.13 12.54
CA LEU A 598 -35.18 -25.58 12.63
C LEU A 598 -34.10 -25.98 13.63
N MET A 599 -32.99 -25.24 13.68
CA MET A 599 -31.81 -25.60 14.46
C MET A 599 -31.04 -24.35 14.92
N SER A 600 -30.47 -24.39 16.12
CA SER A 600 -29.47 -23.43 16.60
C SER A 600 -28.28 -24.19 17.18
N LEU A 601 -27.07 -23.78 16.82
CA LEU A 601 -25.79 -24.34 17.27
C LEU A 601 -24.97 -23.25 17.96
N GLY A 602 -24.14 -23.61 18.93
CA GLY A 602 -23.55 -22.64 19.86
C GLY A 602 -24.44 -22.38 21.07
N GLU A 603 -23.87 -21.86 22.16
CA GLU A 603 -24.64 -21.41 23.33
C GLU A 603 -24.89 -19.89 23.26
N LYS A 604 -26.16 -19.50 23.42
CA LYS A 604 -26.62 -18.12 23.19
C LYS A 604 -25.88 -17.12 24.09
N LEU A 605 -25.21 -16.14 23.45
CA LEU A 605 -24.42 -15.06 24.08
C LEU A 605 -23.18 -15.57 24.86
N VAL A 606 -22.72 -16.79 24.58
CA VAL A 606 -21.55 -17.40 25.22
C VAL A 606 -20.47 -17.72 24.17
N PRO A 607 -19.41 -16.88 24.06
CA PRO A 607 -18.28 -17.17 23.18
C PRO A 607 -17.42 -18.30 23.77
N GLY A 608 -16.89 -19.17 22.91
CA GLY A 608 -15.96 -20.23 23.32
C GLY A 608 -15.26 -20.92 22.15
N SER A 609 -14.30 -21.79 22.46
CA SER A 609 -13.42 -22.49 21.50
C SER A 609 -13.46 -24.02 21.63
N ASP A 610 -14.45 -24.55 22.36
CA ASP A 610 -14.68 -25.99 22.52
C ASP A 610 -15.58 -26.57 21.40
N SER A 611 -16.01 -27.81 21.53
CA SER A 611 -16.84 -28.50 20.51
C SER A 611 -18.31 -28.08 20.46
N LYS A 612 -18.78 -27.24 21.39
CA LYS A 612 -20.18 -26.82 21.55
C LYS A 612 -20.38 -25.31 21.37
N HIS A 613 -19.35 -24.52 21.62
CA HIS A 613 -19.37 -23.07 21.50
C HIS A 613 -18.66 -22.60 20.21
N PHE A 614 -19.10 -21.46 19.68
CA PHE A 614 -18.37 -20.68 18.68
C PHE A 614 -17.84 -19.37 19.29
N CYS A 615 -16.93 -18.69 18.61
CA CYS A 615 -16.49 -17.35 18.97
C CYS A 615 -16.60 -16.44 17.74
N LYS A 616 -17.80 -15.83 17.60
CA LYS A 616 -18.19 -14.97 16.48
C LYS A 616 -18.07 -15.74 15.13
N PRO A 617 -18.96 -16.72 14.85
CA PRO A 617 -18.94 -17.47 13.60
C PRO A 617 -19.18 -16.54 12.40
N THR A 618 -18.32 -16.66 11.38
CA THR A 618 -18.20 -15.71 10.27
C THR A 618 -19.12 -16.08 9.11
N ASP A 619 -19.06 -17.31 8.61
CA ASP A 619 -19.90 -17.77 7.50
C ASP A 619 -20.17 -19.29 7.59
N VAL A 620 -21.08 -19.78 6.75
CA VAL A 620 -21.49 -21.19 6.70
C VAL A 620 -21.63 -21.66 5.25
N ALA A 621 -21.09 -22.85 4.95
CA ALA A 621 -21.20 -23.50 3.64
C ALA A 621 -21.84 -24.88 3.80
N VAL A 622 -22.74 -25.25 2.88
CA VAL A 622 -23.55 -26.49 2.97
C VAL A 622 -23.31 -27.31 1.72
N ALA A 623 -22.87 -28.56 1.90
CA ALA A 623 -22.67 -29.50 0.81
C ALA A 623 -24.01 -30.09 0.34
N SER A 624 -24.04 -30.60 -0.89
CA SER A 624 -25.21 -31.31 -1.46
C SER A 624 -25.63 -32.55 -0.67
N THR A 625 -24.77 -33.09 0.22
CA THR A 625 -25.10 -34.17 1.16
C THR A 625 -25.89 -33.70 2.39
N GLY A 626 -26.01 -32.39 2.61
CA GLY A 626 -26.53 -31.77 3.83
C GLY A 626 -25.50 -31.65 4.96
N ASP A 627 -24.29 -32.20 4.81
CA ASP A 627 -23.17 -31.86 5.69
C ASP A 627 -22.83 -30.37 5.53
N PHE A 628 -22.45 -29.69 6.62
CA PHE A 628 -22.13 -28.26 6.56
C PHE A 628 -20.88 -27.91 7.35
N PHE A 629 -20.30 -26.78 6.99
CA PHE A 629 -19.04 -26.25 7.50
C PHE A 629 -19.27 -24.84 8.04
N VAL A 630 -18.90 -24.62 9.29
CA VAL A 630 -18.96 -23.30 9.95
C VAL A 630 -17.55 -22.73 10.02
N ALA A 631 -17.35 -21.53 9.48
CA ALA A 631 -16.14 -20.75 9.69
C ALA A 631 -16.22 -20.00 11.03
N ASP A 632 -15.39 -20.40 11.99
CA ASP A 632 -15.35 -19.82 13.34
C ASP A 632 -14.03 -19.05 13.48
N GLY A 633 -14.01 -17.84 12.89
CA GLY A 633 -12.77 -17.17 12.45
C GLY A 633 -12.48 -15.79 13.02
N TYR A 634 -13.38 -15.18 13.81
CA TYR A 634 -13.16 -13.83 14.36
C TYR A 634 -12.39 -13.81 15.68
N CYS A 635 -12.66 -14.74 16.59
CA CYS A 635 -11.88 -14.92 17.83
C CYS A 635 -11.44 -16.38 18.08
N ASN A 636 -11.73 -17.27 17.13
CA ASN A 636 -11.08 -18.56 16.96
C ASN A 636 -10.42 -18.59 15.57
N SER A 637 -9.73 -19.67 15.21
CA SER A 637 -9.10 -19.82 13.87
C SER A 637 -9.28 -21.24 13.35
N ARG A 638 -10.55 -21.63 13.17
CA ARG A 638 -10.95 -23.00 12.80
C ARG A 638 -12.18 -23.05 11.90
N ILE A 639 -12.29 -24.15 11.16
CA ILE A 639 -13.52 -24.59 10.51
C ILE A 639 -14.05 -25.82 11.25
N MET A 640 -15.36 -25.89 11.44
CA MET A 640 -16.04 -27.00 12.09
C MET A 640 -17.01 -27.65 11.11
N LYS A 641 -16.86 -28.95 10.85
CA LYS A 641 -17.73 -29.76 9.98
C LYS A 641 -18.76 -30.51 10.81
N PHE A 642 -20.02 -30.41 10.43
CA PHE A 642 -21.15 -31.10 11.04
C PHE A 642 -21.87 -31.97 10.01
N ASP A 643 -22.58 -32.99 10.49
CA ASP A 643 -23.59 -33.69 9.68
C ASP A 643 -24.88 -32.86 9.59
N ARG A 644 -25.78 -33.26 8.69
CA ARG A 644 -27.09 -32.61 8.45
C ARG A 644 -27.95 -32.40 9.71
N ASP A 645 -27.73 -33.19 10.76
CA ASP A 645 -28.49 -33.16 12.02
C ASP A 645 -27.80 -32.27 13.08
N GLY A 646 -26.71 -31.60 12.72
CA GLY A 646 -26.01 -30.64 13.56
C GLY A 646 -25.00 -31.24 14.52
N LYS A 647 -24.63 -32.52 14.36
CA LYS A 647 -23.62 -33.18 15.18
C LYS A 647 -22.23 -33.00 14.56
N LEU A 648 -21.27 -32.61 15.40
CA LEU A 648 -19.89 -32.36 15.00
C LEU A 648 -19.21 -33.63 14.48
N ILE A 649 -18.75 -33.61 13.24
CA ILE A 649 -17.95 -34.68 12.60
C ILE A 649 -16.47 -34.45 12.88
N SER A 650 -15.98 -33.24 12.59
CA SER A 650 -14.54 -32.91 12.63
C SER A 650 -14.30 -31.41 12.74
N GLN A 651 -13.09 -31.01 13.12
CA GLN A 651 -12.62 -29.63 13.07
C GLN A 651 -11.20 -29.56 12.50
N PHE A 652 -10.85 -28.45 11.87
CA PHE A 652 -9.51 -28.17 11.35
C PHE A 652 -9.15 -26.69 11.57
N GLY A 653 -7.86 -26.40 11.78
CA GLY A 653 -7.37 -25.11 12.26
C GLY A 653 -6.93 -25.14 13.74
N HIS A 654 -6.37 -24.03 14.21
CA HIS A 654 -5.75 -23.93 15.54
C HIS A 654 -6.76 -23.67 16.66
N LYS A 655 -6.47 -24.20 17.86
CA LYS A 655 -7.04 -23.71 19.12
C LYS A 655 -6.13 -22.59 19.64
N ASN A 656 -6.74 -21.49 20.05
CA ASN A 656 -6.18 -20.18 20.39
C ASN A 656 -4.76 -20.18 20.99
N SER A 657 -3.90 -19.35 20.41
CA SER A 657 -2.73 -18.74 21.04
C SER A 657 -2.73 -17.25 20.66
N ASP A 658 -2.24 -16.38 21.54
CA ASP A 658 -2.24 -14.91 21.39
C ASP A 658 -1.21 -14.37 20.37
N ASP A 659 -1.18 -14.95 19.16
CA ASP A 659 -0.32 -14.56 18.03
C ASP A 659 -1.24 -14.24 16.83
N PRO A 660 -1.13 -13.08 16.16
CA PRO A 660 -1.96 -12.78 14.99
C PRO A 660 -1.73 -13.82 13.88
N PRO A 661 -2.73 -14.11 13.03
CA PRO A 661 -2.66 -15.21 12.08
C PRO A 661 -1.54 -15.00 11.04
N LYS A 662 -0.40 -15.63 11.30
CA LYS A 662 0.62 -15.92 10.29
C LYS A 662 0.03 -16.91 9.30
N SER A 663 0.12 -16.58 8.01
CA SER A 663 -0.22 -17.48 6.92
C SER A 663 0.81 -18.62 6.85
N GLN A 664 0.65 -19.63 7.70
CA GLN A 664 1.44 -20.86 7.68
C GLN A 664 0.58 -22.03 7.17
N LEU A 665 0.62 -22.21 5.84
CA LEU A 665 0.48 -23.52 5.21
C LEU A 665 1.81 -23.90 4.54
N ALA A 666 2.89 -23.78 5.31
CA ALA A 666 4.22 -24.24 4.96
C ALA A 666 4.78 -25.07 6.13
N GLY A 667 5.20 -26.31 5.84
CA GLY A 667 5.89 -27.18 6.80
C GLY A 667 4.99 -28.16 7.58
N LEU A 668 4.61 -29.27 6.94
CA LEU A 668 4.24 -30.52 7.63
C LEU A 668 5.15 -31.66 7.16
N GLU A 669 6.43 -31.61 7.54
CA GLU A 669 7.30 -32.79 7.51
C GLU A 669 8.00 -33.03 8.85
N SER A 670 7.92 -34.29 9.28
CA SER A 670 8.71 -34.94 10.34
C SER A 670 8.60 -34.39 11.77
N THR A 671 7.85 -35.14 12.60
CA THR A 671 8.50 -35.98 13.63
C THR A 671 7.52 -37.03 14.13
N GLN A 672 7.88 -38.31 14.01
CA GLN A 672 7.11 -39.40 14.62
C GLN A 672 7.41 -39.50 16.12
N ARG A 673 6.37 -39.73 16.93
CA ARG A 673 6.38 -40.69 18.07
C ARG A 673 4.96 -40.97 18.58
N ASN A 674 4.48 -42.18 18.27
CA ASN A 674 3.37 -42.94 18.84
C ASN A 674 2.48 -42.27 19.93
N HIS A 675 1.20 -42.05 19.63
CA HIS A 675 0.12 -42.99 20.05
C HIS A 675 -1.20 -42.72 19.32
N HIS A 676 -1.96 -43.79 19.10
CA HIS A 676 -3.13 -43.87 18.22
C HIS A 676 -4.29 -42.90 18.55
N ARG A 677 -4.62 -42.01 17.62
CA ARG A 677 -5.99 -41.83 17.08
C ARG A 677 -5.95 -41.10 15.74
N ARG A 678 -6.52 -41.72 14.70
CA ARG A 678 -6.66 -41.11 13.36
C ARG A 678 -7.73 -40.01 13.40
N ALA A 679 -7.37 -38.80 13.00
CA ALA A 679 -8.26 -37.90 12.29
C ALA A 679 -7.60 -37.64 10.93
N TYR A 680 -8.08 -38.36 9.92
CA TYR A 680 -7.58 -38.31 8.56
C TYR A 680 -8.30 -37.18 7.83
N VAL A 681 -7.59 -36.32 7.10
CA VAL A 681 -8.17 -35.59 5.96
C VAL A 681 -7.46 -36.09 4.70
N PRO A 682 -7.92 -37.20 4.09
CA PRO A 682 -7.43 -37.64 2.79
C PRO A 682 -8.21 -36.94 1.67
N THR A 683 -7.57 -36.85 0.49
CA THR A 683 -8.14 -36.40 -0.79
C THR A 683 -8.75 -34.99 -0.77
N GLY A 684 -7.95 -34.02 -1.22
CA GLY A 684 -8.37 -32.61 -1.32
C GLY A 684 -7.22 -31.63 -1.11
N THR A 685 -6.05 -31.86 -1.72
CA THR A 685 -5.06 -30.79 -1.87
C THR A 685 -5.72 -29.70 -2.69
N PHE A 686 -5.90 -28.49 -2.16
CA PHE A 686 -6.38 -27.39 -2.98
C PHE A 686 -5.32 -27.08 -4.05
N VAL A 687 -5.71 -27.26 -5.30
CA VAL A 687 -4.82 -27.40 -6.48
C VAL A 687 -4.27 -26.06 -6.98
N THR A 688 -4.62 -24.96 -6.30
CA THR A 688 -4.57 -23.63 -6.90
C THR A 688 -4.12 -22.53 -5.94
N LYS A 689 -3.28 -21.65 -6.45
CA LYS A 689 -3.02 -20.30 -5.94
C LYS A 689 -3.58 -19.28 -6.94
N ALA A 690 -4.48 -18.40 -6.49
CA ALA A 690 -4.85 -17.20 -7.24
C ALA A 690 -3.97 -16.03 -6.79
N GLU A 691 -3.39 -15.31 -7.74
CA GLU A 691 -2.59 -14.11 -7.52
C GLU A 691 -3.39 -12.86 -7.91
N ASN A 692 -2.93 -11.67 -7.52
CA ASN A 692 -3.60 -10.39 -7.80
C ASN A 692 -5.06 -10.28 -7.31
N ILE A 693 -5.42 -11.04 -6.28
CA ILE A 693 -6.67 -10.88 -5.53
C ILE A 693 -6.40 -10.18 -4.19
N GLY A 694 -7.13 -9.09 -3.93
CA GLY A 694 -7.01 -8.30 -2.70
C GLY A 694 -7.52 -9.04 -1.46
N ARG A 695 -7.70 -8.32 -0.35
CA ARG A 695 -8.24 -8.93 0.88
C ARG A 695 -9.67 -9.40 0.65
N ILE A 696 -9.90 -10.70 0.60
CA ILE A 696 -11.21 -11.33 0.43
C ILE A 696 -12.13 -10.99 1.63
N TYR A 697 -13.39 -10.64 1.35
CA TYR A 697 -14.44 -10.43 2.36
C TYR A 697 -15.53 -11.50 2.29
N ALA A 698 -15.99 -11.85 1.09
CA ALA A 698 -16.93 -12.95 0.86
C ALA A 698 -16.61 -13.67 -0.45
N ILE A 699 -16.94 -14.97 -0.48
CA ILE A 699 -16.80 -15.85 -1.65
C ILE A 699 -18.08 -16.68 -1.80
N ARG A 700 -18.44 -17.03 -3.03
CA ARG A 700 -19.49 -18.02 -3.33
C ARG A 700 -19.01 -18.93 -4.45
N GLU A 701 -19.28 -20.21 -4.27
CA GLU A 701 -19.04 -21.26 -5.26
C GLU A 701 -20.25 -21.35 -6.20
N LYS A 702 -20.02 -21.56 -7.49
CA LYS A 702 -21.01 -22.07 -8.44
C LYS A 702 -20.31 -23.01 -9.41
N GLU A 703 -20.75 -24.28 -9.41
CA GLU A 703 -20.12 -25.35 -10.19
C GLU A 703 -18.62 -25.47 -9.93
N HIS A 704 -17.78 -25.18 -10.92
CA HIS A 704 -16.33 -25.19 -10.80
C HIS A 704 -15.71 -23.79 -10.66
N PHE A 705 -16.54 -22.76 -10.52
CA PHE A 705 -16.10 -21.37 -10.30
C PHE A 705 -16.26 -20.93 -8.85
N LEU A 706 -15.30 -20.14 -8.40
CA LEU A 706 -15.33 -19.39 -7.16
C LEU A 706 -15.35 -17.90 -7.49
N ALA A 707 -16.45 -17.21 -7.19
CA ALA A 707 -16.51 -15.76 -7.26
C ALA A 707 -16.32 -15.15 -5.86
N GLY A 708 -15.70 -13.98 -5.77
CA GLY A 708 -15.53 -13.31 -4.50
C GLY A 708 -15.32 -11.80 -4.60
N VAL A 709 -15.57 -11.11 -3.50
CA VAL A 709 -15.35 -9.66 -3.36
C VAL A 709 -14.15 -9.41 -2.46
N THR A 710 -13.32 -8.44 -2.86
CA THR A 710 -12.18 -7.98 -2.07
C THR A 710 -12.34 -6.53 -1.63
N SER A 711 -11.78 -6.18 -0.48
CA SER A 711 -11.43 -4.78 -0.19
C SER A 711 -10.05 -4.46 -0.78
N TRP A 712 -9.68 -3.19 -0.63
CA TRP A 712 -8.28 -2.77 -0.58
C TRP A 712 -7.45 -3.78 0.21
N ASP A 713 -6.34 -4.23 -0.35
CA ASP A 713 -5.36 -5.01 0.39
C ASP A 713 -4.73 -4.18 1.54
N ARG A 714 -3.86 -4.79 2.35
CA ARG A 714 -3.22 -4.10 3.49
C ARG A 714 -2.26 -2.97 3.07
N ILE A 715 -2.04 -2.78 1.77
CA ILE A 715 -1.05 -1.87 1.20
C ILE A 715 -1.66 -0.80 0.28
N GLY A 716 -2.95 -0.92 -0.05
CA GLY A 716 -3.73 -0.01 -0.88
C GLY A 716 -3.44 -0.11 -2.38
N GLN A 717 -2.99 -1.27 -2.86
CA GLN A 717 -2.51 -1.46 -4.24
C GLN A 717 -3.51 -2.15 -5.13
N LEU A 718 -4.03 -3.31 -4.69
CA LEU A 718 -5.15 -3.96 -5.35
C LEU A 718 -6.45 -3.24 -4.98
N GLU A 719 -7.10 -2.66 -5.99
CA GLU A 719 -8.40 -2.02 -5.86
C GLU A 719 -9.50 -3.04 -5.51
N PRO A 720 -10.55 -2.64 -4.78
CA PRO A 720 -11.69 -3.51 -4.46
C PRO A 720 -12.33 -4.06 -5.74
N GLN A 721 -12.34 -5.39 -5.89
CA GLN A 721 -12.81 -6.05 -7.10
C GLN A 721 -13.71 -7.25 -6.79
N VAL A 722 -14.60 -7.56 -7.73
CA VAL A 722 -15.13 -8.92 -7.88
C VAL A 722 -14.11 -9.69 -8.69
N PHE A 723 -13.61 -10.79 -8.14
CA PHE A 723 -12.87 -11.78 -8.92
C PHE A 723 -13.76 -12.99 -9.20
N VAL A 724 -13.51 -13.64 -10.34
CA VAL A 724 -14.05 -14.98 -10.65
C VAL A 724 -12.84 -15.87 -10.93
N MET A 725 -12.87 -17.08 -10.39
CA MET A 725 -11.75 -18.01 -10.35
C MET A 725 -12.23 -19.39 -10.74
N ASP A 726 -11.69 -19.92 -11.84
CA ASP A 726 -11.88 -21.31 -12.23
C ASP A 726 -11.07 -22.20 -11.26
N MET A 727 -11.73 -23.10 -10.54
CA MET A 727 -11.12 -24.02 -9.57
C MET A 727 -10.44 -25.24 -10.24
N ASN A 728 -10.69 -25.50 -11.53
CA ASN A 728 -10.05 -26.56 -12.30
C ASN A 728 -8.68 -26.12 -12.84
N THR A 729 -8.60 -24.98 -13.54
CA THR A 729 -7.32 -24.43 -14.04
C THR A 729 -6.59 -23.58 -13.02
N GLY A 730 -7.34 -23.05 -12.05
CA GLY A 730 -6.85 -22.21 -10.98
C GLY A 730 -6.69 -20.72 -11.32
N LYS A 731 -7.08 -20.31 -12.52
CA LYS A 731 -6.94 -18.92 -12.98
C LYS A 731 -8.04 -18.05 -12.38
N ALA A 732 -7.64 -16.92 -11.76
CA ALA A 732 -8.55 -15.87 -11.35
C ALA A 732 -8.48 -14.67 -12.32
N LYS A 733 -9.64 -14.10 -12.66
CA LYS A 733 -9.77 -12.87 -13.44
C LYS A 733 -10.59 -11.85 -12.64
N SER A 734 -10.21 -10.59 -12.71
CA SER A 734 -11.05 -9.49 -12.21
C SER A 734 -12.26 -9.31 -13.13
N PHE A 735 -13.46 -9.43 -12.58
CA PHE A 735 -14.73 -9.32 -13.29
C PHE A 735 -15.38 -7.94 -13.15
N ALA A 736 -15.13 -7.22 -12.06
CA ALA A 736 -15.49 -5.80 -11.89
C ALA A 736 -14.60 -5.15 -10.82
N LYS A 737 -14.38 -3.83 -10.90
CA LYS A 737 -13.44 -3.10 -10.03
C LYS A 737 -14.03 -1.80 -9.48
N GLY A 738 -13.34 -1.20 -8.50
CA GLY A 738 -13.77 0.03 -7.83
C GLY A 738 -14.93 -0.18 -6.83
N LEU A 739 -15.21 -1.42 -6.44
CA LEU A 739 -16.35 -1.80 -5.59
C LEU A 739 -16.01 -1.62 -4.10
N GLU A 740 -15.81 -0.37 -3.69
CA GLU A 740 -15.45 -0.03 -2.30
C GLU A 740 -16.48 -0.54 -1.28
N ASN A 741 -16.01 -0.90 -0.08
CA ASN A 741 -16.86 -1.41 1.01
C ASN A 741 -17.75 -2.61 0.64
N ALA A 742 -17.38 -3.39 -0.40
CA ALA A 742 -18.04 -4.64 -0.72
C ALA A 742 -17.93 -5.65 0.44
N HIS A 743 -19.02 -6.35 0.76
CA HIS A 743 -19.06 -7.23 1.93
C HIS A 743 -19.71 -8.59 1.71
N ALA A 744 -20.80 -8.67 0.95
CA ALA A 744 -21.45 -9.93 0.58
C ALA A 744 -21.59 -10.06 -0.94
N ILE A 745 -21.64 -11.30 -1.42
CA ILE A 745 -21.79 -11.67 -2.83
C ILE A 745 -22.82 -12.81 -2.97
N ALA A 746 -23.60 -12.81 -4.04
CA ALA A 746 -24.50 -13.91 -4.44
C ALA A 746 -24.47 -14.10 -5.97
N LEU A 747 -24.72 -15.33 -6.44
CA LEU A 747 -24.58 -15.74 -7.84
C LEU A 747 -25.89 -16.31 -8.39
N SER A 748 -26.34 -15.80 -9.53
CA SER A 748 -27.53 -16.25 -10.27
C SER A 748 -27.27 -17.51 -11.09
N ASP A 749 -28.34 -18.24 -11.38
CA ASP A 749 -28.33 -19.32 -12.39
C ASP A 749 -28.08 -18.78 -13.82
N ASN A 750 -28.38 -17.51 -14.05
CA ASN A 750 -28.15 -16.83 -15.32
C ASN A 750 -26.80 -16.07 -15.37
N GLY A 751 -25.85 -16.39 -14.48
CA GLY A 751 -24.52 -15.74 -14.41
C GLY A 751 -24.47 -14.34 -13.76
N ASP A 752 -25.62 -13.69 -13.50
CA ASP A 752 -25.64 -12.40 -12.77
C ASP A 752 -24.95 -12.50 -11.40
N ILE A 753 -24.08 -11.53 -11.08
CA ILE A 753 -23.41 -11.40 -9.79
C ILE A 753 -24.02 -10.23 -9.01
N PHE A 754 -24.47 -10.47 -7.78
CA PHE A 754 -24.97 -9.46 -6.86
C PHE A 754 -23.96 -9.19 -5.76
N VAL A 755 -23.62 -7.92 -5.50
CA VAL A 755 -22.65 -7.48 -4.48
C VAL A 755 -23.29 -6.46 -3.55
N SER A 756 -23.21 -6.64 -2.23
CA SER A 756 -23.54 -5.55 -1.29
C SER A 756 -22.34 -4.64 -1.05
N GLN A 757 -22.60 -3.33 -1.06
CA GLN A 757 -21.71 -2.33 -0.47
C GLN A 757 -22.29 -1.89 0.88
N LEU A 758 -21.43 -1.79 1.90
CA LEU A 758 -21.85 -1.29 3.22
C LEU A 758 -22.07 0.23 3.19
N GLU A 759 -21.21 0.96 2.50
CA GLU A 759 -21.35 2.40 2.25
C GLU A 759 -20.79 2.74 0.85
N PRO A 760 -21.59 3.36 -0.05
CA PRO A 760 -23.02 3.63 0.10
C PRO A 760 -23.84 2.33 0.21
N LYS A 761 -24.92 2.35 0.99
CA LYS A 761 -25.80 1.18 1.20
C LYS A 761 -26.60 0.84 -0.07
N GLN A 762 -26.07 -0.05 -0.90
CA GLN A 762 -26.70 -0.49 -2.15
C GLN A 762 -26.30 -1.93 -2.51
N ILE A 763 -27.07 -2.54 -3.42
CA ILE A 763 -26.66 -3.77 -4.11
C ILE A 763 -26.28 -3.41 -5.54
N ILE A 764 -25.12 -3.87 -6.00
CA ILE A 764 -24.72 -3.79 -7.40
C ILE A 764 -24.99 -5.15 -8.04
N LYS A 765 -25.80 -5.15 -9.09
CA LYS A 765 -26.01 -6.27 -10.00
C LYS A 765 -25.08 -6.08 -11.21
N LEU A 766 -24.17 -7.03 -11.41
CA LEU A 766 -23.32 -7.14 -12.57
C LEU A 766 -23.89 -8.25 -13.47
N SER A 767 -24.33 -7.90 -14.66
CA SER A 767 -24.93 -8.86 -15.60
C SER A 767 -23.89 -9.28 -16.64
N VAL A 768 -23.77 -10.59 -16.90
CA VAL A 768 -22.93 -11.11 -17.97
C VAL A 768 -23.68 -10.94 -19.31
N PRO A 769 -23.04 -10.45 -20.39
CA PRO A 769 -23.65 -10.41 -21.71
C PRO A 769 -24.09 -11.81 -22.17
N SER A 770 -25.25 -11.89 -22.83
CA SER A 770 -25.82 -13.16 -23.31
C SER A 770 -25.00 -13.70 -24.49
N GLY A 771 -23.95 -14.45 -24.16
CA GLY A 771 -22.98 -15.05 -25.08
C GLY A 771 -21.84 -15.77 -24.34
N ASN A 772 -21.44 -15.27 -23.18
CA ASN A 772 -20.32 -15.78 -22.37
C ASN A 772 -20.81 -16.42 -21.06
N ALA A 773 -21.59 -17.50 -21.16
CA ALA A 773 -22.18 -18.20 -20.00
C ALA A 773 -21.38 -19.42 -19.51
N GLU A 774 -20.20 -19.68 -20.10
CA GLU A 774 -19.22 -20.69 -19.67
C GLU A 774 -18.06 -20.05 -18.89
#